data_AF-A0A2S8ZU81-F1
#
_entry.id   AF-A0A2S8ZU81-F1
#
_cell.length_a   1.000
_cell.length_b   1.000
_cell.length_c   1.000
_cell.angle_alpha   90.00
_cell.angle_beta   90.00
_cell.angle_gamma   90.00
#
_symmetry.space_group_name_H-M   'P 1'
#
loop_
_entity.id
_entity.type
_entity.pdbx_description
1 polymer ?
#
loop_
_entity_poly.entity_id
_entity_poly.type
_entity_poly.pdbx_seq_one_letter_code
_entity_poly.pdbx_strand_id
1 'polypeptide(L)'
;MRTFLPDLNISVIDSPDERAGEAVVSLVESAVAVGATLLGLYYATVGVIASTIYKSVRGDVRDLFISERNSETYLSIVLLTVASGITVLVASALGYAVSSLTLLVLAIFATLTCVGLVGVTKRLLAYFDPSQLALPLIRRLAAAIFDAGSERTRGIPHRQDEAQTAAIRSLASYRHLIELIEGTELRNATAPVSLTRQLLQTLELYSSWKHAIPTDSRWWQRVPQHMNWLTADHTRLHLALHTSSGFPPDMQPDYLWFEHALARLLKRTLTVAFRSQGGADALSVAEDVANLVYRLTARSQIEEALVIETMWGLVVAEVTDTPQVAASDAADYELRINQMAAAESLVRPLTSMVLGLSHGATALATRDLAGEFEAALQSPKDLYSGTLPTETRKMLEGFAKAVKREIDIEGHRITPSWWVNHLAARSMVDALIATENGILRALGSRTIDRVTAFQTGERPDLAAVAGMASLELLHKLEVHQHRVSRTLETLEKYRNSNTSIPGWPTRSPDSISPRNEHQNLLRKLAELLPALRRTAFDPREPDLYGQVYQFVIEGAFTAILEGERDRGLLMYEAALSEVDSARSRISADLANVPDRTRLTFALEPVITAMDLAGYALLVQELDGSGIWAEVRTSWESRLRGDPALSQFLLAAAAHADDALPMSPGSFERSRRSSLLEHMLEEREIHQPETYVWPPSVNRGRPHSSPIVSAFVPSRYRMTGDLYELFVAEFLVSHLPPDAELPSKVRRLAEAIKRFRNLPEPVVEDGDSHA
;
A
#
# COMPACT_ATOMS: atom_id res chain seq x y z
N MET A 1 4.01 26.36 83.43
CA MET A 1 5.38 26.57 82.90
C MET A 1 5.25 27.61 81.78
N ARG A 2 5.52 28.92 81.91
CA ARG A 2 6.66 29.66 82.53
C ARG A 2 7.98 28.94 82.24
N THR A 3 9.00 29.48 81.55
CA THR A 3 9.31 30.80 80.92
C THR A 3 10.69 30.63 80.23
N PHE A 4 11.08 31.54 79.31
CA PHE A 4 12.44 32.06 78.97
C PHE A 4 12.57 32.37 77.45
N LEU A 5 12.06 33.51 76.95
CA LEU A 5 12.69 34.85 76.66
C LEU A 5 13.27 34.96 75.22
N PRO A 6 13.41 36.15 74.58
CA PRO A 6 12.85 37.50 74.83
C PRO A 6 12.35 38.28 73.57
N ASP A 7 11.70 39.41 73.84
CA ASP A 7 11.48 40.65 73.06
C ASP A 7 11.92 40.76 71.58
N LEU A 8 10.94 40.98 70.71
CA LEU A 8 11.10 41.83 69.53
C LEU A 8 9.90 42.75 69.41
N ASN A 9 10.12 43.94 69.92
CA ASN A 9 9.29 45.12 69.79
C ASN A 9 9.23 45.52 68.30
N ILE A 10 8.12 45.26 67.62
CA ILE A 10 7.76 46.00 66.40
C ILE A 10 6.49 46.77 66.73
N SER A 11 6.69 48.08 66.72
CA SER A 11 5.76 49.16 66.98
C SER A 11 4.38 48.98 66.34
N VAL A 12 3.38 49.35 67.14
CA VAL A 12 2.11 49.97 66.75
C VAL A 12 2.17 50.63 65.37
N ILE A 13 1.33 50.15 64.44
CA ILE A 13 0.69 50.99 63.43
C ILE A 13 -0.81 50.94 63.74
N ASP A 14 -1.29 52.08 64.24
CA ASP A 14 -2.68 52.43 64.42
C ASP A 14 -3.44 52.45 63.09
N SER A 15 -4.74 52.14 63.17
CA SER A 15 -5.81 52.28 62.16
C SER A 15 -5.72 51.40 60.89
N PRO A 16 -6.78 50.66 60.50
CA PRO A 16 -6.87 50.14 59.15
C PRO A 16 -7.11 51.35 58.22
N ASP A 17 -6.04 51.75 57.54
CA ASP A 17 -6.02 52.77 56.49
C ASP A 17 -7.28 52.67 55.60
N GLU A 18 -8.11 53.71 55.54
CA GLU A 18 -9.15 53.86 54.50
C GLU A 18 -8.55 53.64 53.09
N ARG A 19 -7.27 53.98 52.93
CA ARG A 19 -6.46 53.75 51.71
C ARG A 19 -6.27 52.28 51.36
N ALA A 20 -6.19 51.38 52.34
CA ALA A 20 -6.06 49.93 52.10
C ALA A 20 -7.39 49.32 51.64
N GLY A 21 -8.52 49.80 52.18
CA GLY A 21 -9.87 49.44 51.72
C GLY A 21 -10.12 49.91 50.28
N GLU A 22 -9.77 51.16 49.96
CA GLU A 22 -9.87 51.69 48.60
C GLU A 22 -9.00 50.92 47.59
N ALA A 23 -7.76 50.55 47.96
CA ALA A 23 -6.88 49.77 47.11
C ALA A 23 -7.42 48.35 46.82
N VAL A 24 -8.06 47.72 47.81
CA VAL A 24 -8.69 46.40 47.65
C VAL A 24 -9.90 46.48 46.73
N VAL A 25 -10.77 47.48 46.91
CA VAL A 25 -11.92 47.71 46.04
C VAL A 25 -11.46 47.98 44.60
N SER A 26 -10.44 48.83 44.41
CA SER A 26 -9.87 49.11 43.08
C SER A 26 -9.28 47.87 42.39
N LEU A 27 -8.65 46.97 43.14
CA LEU A 27 -8.11 45.70 42.62
C LEU A 27 -9.25 44.76 42.16
N VAL A 28 -10.31 44.65 42.96
CA VAL A 28 -11.49 43.84 42.62
C VAL A 28 -12.22 44.43 41.40
N GLU A 29 -12.40 45.75 41.36
CA GLU A 29 -12.95 46.47 40.20
C GLU A 29 -12.13 46.22 38.93
N SER A 30 -10.81 46.29 39.03
CA SER A 30 -9.89 46.00 37.92
C SER A 30 -10.03 44.55 37.44
N ALA A 31 -10.14 43.58 38.36
CA ALA A 31 -10.33 42.18 38.00
C ALA A 31 -11.67 41.92 37.29
N VAL A 32 -12.76 42.54 37.78
CA VAL A 32 -14.08 42.48 37.14
C VAL A 32 -14.06 43.15 35.77
N ALA A 33 -13.45 44.32 35.65
CA ALA A 33 -13.32 45.06 34.39
C ALA A 33 -12.53 44.28 33.35
N VAL A 34 -11.39 43.68 33.72
CA VAL A 34 -10.61 42.80 32.84
C VAL A 34 -11.45 41.59 32.42
N GLY A 35 -12.10 40.89 33.37
CA GLY A 35 -12.94 39.74 33.06
C GLY A 35 -14.08 40.07 32.10
N ALA A 36 -14.78 41.17 32.33
CA ALA A 36 -15.87 41.65 31.47
C ALA A 36 -15.38 42.06 30.07
N THR A 37 -14.23 42.74 29.99
CA THR A 37 -13.64 43.16 28.71
C THR A 37 -13.21 41.95 27.87
N LEU A 38 -12.57 40.96 28.49
CA LEU A 38 -12.17 39.72 27.82
C LEU A 38 -13.40 38.92 27.33
N LEU A 39 -14.46 38.86 28.14
CA LEU A 39 -15.71 38.23 27.75
C LEU A 39 -16.34 38.94 26.54
N GLY A 40 -16.37 40.28 26.58
CA GLY A 40 -16.85 41.11 25.46
C GLY A 40 -16.05 40.88 24.17
N LEU A 41 -14.71 40.91 24.25
CA LEU A 41 -13.82 40.67 23.12
C LEU A 41 -13.99 39.25 22.54
N TYR A 42 -14.18 38.26 23.41
CA TYR A 42 -14.45 36.88 23.02
C TYR A 42 -15.76 36.76 22.22
N TYR A 43 -16.87 37.31 22.73
CA TYR A 43 -18.15 37.29 22.00
C TYR A 43 -18.13 38.13 20.72
N ALA A 44 -17.42 39.26 20.71
CA ALA A 44 -17.24 40.06 19.51
C ALA A 44 -16.46 39.29 18.43
N THR A 45 -15.33 38.68 18.79
CA THR A 45 -14.49 37.89 17.86
C THR A 45 -15.27 36.70 17.31
N VAL A 46 -16.00 35.99 18.16
CA VAL A 46 -16.85 34.87 17.73
C VAL A 46 -17.99 35.35 16.84
N GLY A 47 -18.61 36.49 17.15
CA GLY A 47 -19.63 37.10 16.30
C GLY A 47 -19.09 37.46 14.91
N VAL A 48 -17.86 37.97 14.84
CA VAL A 48 -17.16 38.21 13.57
C VAL A 48 -16.95 36.89 12.82
N ILE A 49 -16.33 35.88 13.43
CA ILE A 49 -16.08 34.56 12.79
C ILE A 49 -17.40 33.93 12.27
N ALA A 50 -18.44 33.94 13.10
CA ALA A 50 -19.76 33.41 12.73
C ALA A 50 -20.41 34.17 11.57
N SER A 51 -20.18 35.48 11.46
CA SER A 51 -20.77 36.35 10.43
C SER A 51 -19.92 36.52 9.17
N THR A 52 -18.63 36.17 9.21
CA THR A 52 -17.71 36.26 8.07
C THR A 52 -17.52 34.92 7.36
N ILE A 53 -17.27 33.85 8.11
CA ILE A 53 -16.95 32.52 7.55
C ILE A 53 -18.17 31.61 7.53
N TYR A 54 -18.95 31.62 8.62
CA TYR A 54 -20.06 30.67 8.81
C TYR A 54 -21.45 31.25 8.44
N LYS A 55 -21.49 32.44 7.83
CA LYS A 55 -22.75 33.13 7.48
C LYS A 55 -23.61 32.35 6.48
N SER A 56 -22.99 31.60 5.57
CA SER A 56 -23.64 30.79 4.54
C SER A 56 -23.87 29.33 4.96
N VAL A 57 -23.53 28.97 6.19
CA VAL A 57 -23.46 27.56 6.63
C VAL A 57 -24.79 27.12 7.26
N ARG A 58 -25.21 25.88 6.95
CA ARG A 58 -26.44 25.27 7.49
C ARG A 58 -26.42 25.21 9.03
N GLY A 59 -27.60 25.30 9.64
CA GLY A 59 -27.80 25.39 11.10
C GLY A 59 -26.99 24.38 11.91
N ASP A 60 -26.90 23.12 11.45
CA ASP A 60 -26.23 22.03 12.16
C ASP A 60 -24.73 22.27 12.43
N VAL A 61 -24.00 22.90 11.50
CA VAL A 61 -22.57 23.20 11.68
C VAL A 61 -22.40 24.44 12.56
N ARG A 62 -23.33 25.40 12.47
CA ARG A 62 -23.39 26.55 13.39
C ARG A 62 -23.67 26.09 14.82
N ASP A 63 -24.55 25.12 14.99
CA ASP A 63 -24.85 24.51 16.28
C ASP A 63 -23.67 23.70 16.81
N LEU A 64 -22.88 23.04 15.93
CA LEU A 64 -21.64 22.39 16.32
C LEU A 64 -20.64 23.40 16.91
N PHE A 65 -20.42 24.51 16.18
CA PHE A 65 -19.57 25.62 16.62
C PHE A 65 -20.05 26.26 17.94
N ILE A 66 -21.37 26.40 18.14
CA ILE A 66 -21.96 26.92 19.39
C ILE A 66 -21.86 25.90 20.53
N SER A 67 -22.07 24.61 20.27
CA SER A 67 -22.09 23.55 21.29
C SER A 67 -20.71 23.26 21.87
N GLU A 68 -19.66 23.30 21.06
CA GLU A 68 -18.28 23.12 21.53
C GLU A 68 -17.83 24.28 22.42
N ARG A 69 -18.31 25.49 22.11
CA ARG A 69 -18.05 26.73 22.85
C ARG A 69 -18.63 26.74 24.27
N ASN A 70 -19.84 26.20 24.46
CA ASN A 70 -20.48 26.13 25.77
C ASN A 70 -19.81 25.14 26.74
N SER A 71 -18.91 24.28 26.24
CA SER A 71 -18.18 23.30 27.04
C SER A 71 -16.80 23.78 27.53
N GLU A 72 -16.42 25.03 27.24
CA GLU A 72 -15.09 25.55 27.56
C GLU A 72 -14.95 25.87 29.05
N THR A 73 -14.12 25.08 29.75
CA THR A 73 -13.71 25.32 31.16
C THR A 73 -13.19 26.75 31.39
N TYR A 74 -12.58 27.37 30.37
CA TYR A 74 -12.14 28.76 30.44
C TYR A 74 -13.28 29.74 30.60
N LEU A 75 -14.37 29.60 29.82
CA LEU A 75 -15.53 30.49 29.93
C LEU A 75 -16.12 30.40 31.34
N SER A 76 -16.18 29.19 31.91
CA SER A 76 -16.58 28.97 33.30
C SER A 76 -15.65 29.66 34.30
N ILE A 77 -14.33 29.63 34.08
CA ILE A 77 -13.36 30.34 34.93
C ILE A 77 -13.54 31.85 34.83
N VAL A 78 -13.69 32.43 33.63
CA VAL A 78 -13.92 33.87 33.45
C VAL A 78 -15.23 34.31 34.10
N LEU A 79 -16.31 33.57 33.86
CA LEU A 79 -17.61 33.83 34.49
C LEU A 79 -17.52 33.72 36.01
N LEU A 80 -16.79 32.74 36.54
CA LEU A 80 -16.55 32.59 37.97
C LEU A 80 -15.73 33.75 38.54
N THR A 81 -14.70 34.24 37.83
CA THR A 81 -13.92 35.43 38.22
C THR A 81 -14.79 36.68 38.29
N VAL A 82 -15.62 36.92 37.27
CA VAL A 82 -16.53 38.07 37.22
C VAL A 82 -17.61 37.96 38.29
N ALA A 83 -18.25 36.79 38.44
CA ALA A 83 -19.28 36.58 39.44
C ALA A 83 -18.75 36.68 40.87
N SER A 84 -17.57 36.11 41.15
CA SER A 84 -16.92 36.21 42.46
C SER A 84 -16.48 37.65 42.76
N GLY A 85 -15.93 38.37 41.78
CA GLY A 85 -15.59 39.78 41.92
C GLY A 85 -16.80 40.66 42.21
N ILE A 86 -17.91 40.48 41.49
CA ILE A 86 -19.19 41.19 41.76
C ILE A 86 -19.72 40.84 43.15
N THR A 87 -19.65 39.57 43.55
CA THR A 87 -20.10 39.14 44.88
C THR A 87 -19.28 39.80 45.99
N VAL A 88 -17.96 39.92 45.82
CA VAL A 88 -17.07 40.63 46.73
C VAL A 88 -17.39 42.12 46.79
N LEU A 89 -17.66 42.77 45.64
CA LEU A 89 -18.05 44.18 45.59
C LEU A 89 -19.39 44.43 46.29
N VAL A 90 -20.40 43.57 46.06
CA VAL A 90 -21.71 43.68 46.72
C VAL A 90 -21.59 43.41 48.22
N ALA A 91 -20.81 42.40 48.63
CA ALA A 91 -20.56 42.13 50.04
C ALA A 91 -19.86 43.31 50.73
N SER A 92 -18.87 43.94 50.06
CA SER A 92 -18.19 45.14 50.57
C SER A 92 -19.14 46.33 50.65
N ALA A 93 -20.04 46.52 49.68
CA ALA A 93 -21.03 47.60 49.68
C ALA A 93 -22.08 47.44 50.80
N LEU A 94 -22.36 46.20 51.22
CA LEU A 94 -23.24 45.87 52.35
C LEU A 94 -22.52 45.94 53.71
N GLY A 95 -21.23 46.31 53.75
CA GLY A 95 -20.46 46.47 54.98
C GLY A 95 -19.88 45.18 55.57
N TYR A 96 -19.85 44.08 54.80
CA TYR A 96 -19.20 42.84 55.25
C TYR A 96 -17.68 42.93 55.08
N ALA A 97 -16.93 42.51 56.12
CA ALA A 97 -15.48 42.45 56.06
C ALA A 97 -15.01 41.31 55.13
N VAL A 98 -14.40 41.68 54.01
CA VAL A 98 -13.84 40.73 53.04
C VAL A 98 -12.54 40.14 53.60
N SER A 99 -12.47 38.80 53.71
CA SER A 99 -11.29 38.12 54.24
C SER A 99 -10.13 38.13 53.23
N SER A 100 -8.89 38.28 53.71
CA SER A 100 -7.68 38.19 52.87
C SER A 100 -7.59 36.88 52.06
N LEU A 101 -8.19 35.79 52.55
CA LEU A 101 -8.27 34.52 51.82
C LEU A 101 -9.14 34.64 50.55
N THR A 102 -10.25 35.37 50.62
CA THR A 102 -11.15 35.57 49.47
C THR A 102 -10.49 36.43 48.39
N LEU A 103 -9.68 37.42 48.79
CA LEU A 103 -8.88 38.23 47.87
C LEU A 103 -7.78 37.42 47.20
N LEU A 104 -7.12 36.51 47.94
CA LEU A 104 -6.12 35.60 47.36
C LEU A 104 -6.73 34.68 46.30
N VAL A 105 -7.91 34.09 46.59
CA VAL A 105 -8.63 33.23 45.64
C VAL A 105 -9.04 34.02 44.39
N LEU A 106 -9.54 35.25 44.56
CA LEU A 106 -9.89 36.12 43.43
C LEU A 106 -8.65 36.47 42.60
N ALA A 107 -7.51 36.76 43.23
CA ALA A 107 -6.25 37.03 42.54
C ALA A 107 -5.76 35.82 41.73
N ILE A 108 -5.91 34.59 42.26
CA ILE A 108 -5.62 33.35 41.53
C ILE A 108 -6.54 33.23 40.31
N PHE A 109 -7.84 33.44 40.46
CA PHE A 109 -8.79 33.39 39.34
C PHE A 109 -8.56 34.47 38.28
N ALA A 110 -8.21 35.69 38.69
CA ALA A 110 -7.83 36.77 37.78
C ALA A 110 -6.55 36.42 37.00
N THR A 111 -5.55 35.84 37.67
CA THR A 111 -4.32 35.37 37.03
C THR A 111 -4.59 34.25 36.03
N LEU A 112 -5.39 33.24 36.41
CA LEU A 112 -5.81 32.16 35.53
C LEU A 112 -6.61 32.67 34.32
N THR A 113 -7.45 33.69 34.53
CA THR A 113 -8.22 34.36 33.46
C THR A 113 -7.29 35.04 32.44
N CYS A 114 -6.25 35.73 32.90
CA CYS A 114 -5.25 36.36 32.04
C CYS A 114 -4.40 35.32 31.29
N VAL A 115 -3.92 34.26 31.97
CA VAL A 115 -3.11 33.21 31.32
C VAL A 115 -3.94 32.42 30.29
N GLY A 116 -5.20 32.12 30.61
CA GLY A 116 -6.09 31.37 29.72
C GLY A 116 -6.44 32.12 28.42
N LEU A 117 -6.28 33.44 28.38
CA LEU A 117 -6.54 34.26 27.19
C LEU A 117 -5.69 33.82 25.98
N VAL A 118 -4.41 33.48 26.20
CA VAL A 118 -3.52 33.01 25.13
C VAL A 118 -4.02 31.68 24.57
N GLY A 119 -4.48 30.78 25.44
CA GLY A 119 -5.04 29.48 25.04
C GLY A 119 -6.32 29.62 24.22
N VAL A 120 -7.22 30.52 24.63
CA VAL A 120 -8.49 30.76 23.95
C VAL A 120 -8.30 31.49 22.64
N THR A 121 -7.42 32.49 22.58
CA THR A 121 -7.12 33.21 21.34
C THR A 121 -6.55 32.24 20.30
N LYS A 122 -5.62 31.35 20.69
CA LYS A 122 -5.09 30.31 19.80
C LYS A 122 -6.20 29.38 19.29
N ARG A 123 -7.15 28.96 20.13
CA ARG A 123 -8.28 28.11 19.73
C ARG A 123 -9.30 28.83 18.86
N LEU A 124 -9.60 30.10 19.16
CA LEU A 124 -10.44 30.96 18.32
C LEU A 124 -9.85 31.14 16.93
N LEU A 125 -8.53 31.34 16.85
CA LEU A 125 -7.81 31.36 15.58
C LEU A 125 -7.80 29.99 14.89
N ALA A 126 -7.84 28.90 15.67
CA ALA A 126 -7.90 27.53 15.15
C ALA A 126 -9.25 27.20 14.48
N TYR A 127 -10.36 27.80 14.94
CA TYR A 127 -11.68 27.67 14.30
C TYR A 127 -11.81 28.38 12.94
N PHE A 128 -10.79 29.11 12.49
CA PHE A 128 -10.70 29.54 11.10
C PHE A 128 -10.41 28.37 10.15
N ASP A 129 -9.89 27.25 10.65
CA ASP A 129 -9.71 26.03 9.87
C ASP A 129 -10.95 25.12 10.01
N PRO A 130 -11.74 24.92 8.94
CA PRO A 130 -12.93 24.09 8.97
C PRO A 130 -12.65 22.63 9.35
N SER A 131 -11.40 22.15 9.18
CA SER A 131 -11.02 20.78 9.55
C SER A 131 -11.01 20.53 11.05
N GLN A 132 -10.93 21.56 11.89
CA GLN A 132 -10.97 21.41 13.35
C GLN A 132 -12.38 21.15 13.87
N LEU A 133 -13.40 21.64 13.16
CA LEU A 133 -14.81 21.35 13.46
C LEU A 133 -15.17 19.87 13.22
N ALA A 134 -14.32 19.10 12.55
CA ALA A 134 -14.55 17.68 12.34
C ALA A 134 -14.12 16.81 13.52
N LEU A 135 -13.23 17.26 14.42
CA LEU A 135 -12.79 16.45 15.57
C LEU A 135 -13.94 15.97 16.48
N PRO A 136 -14.91 16.84 16.85
CA PRO A 136 -16.09 16.40 17.59
C PRO A 136 -16.93 15.37 16.83
N LEU A 137 -16.98 15.47 15.51
CA LEU A 137 -17.72 14.53 14.68
C LEU A 137 -17.10 13.15 14.71
N ILE A 138 -15.75 13.04 14.68
CA ILE A 138 -15.05 11.76 14.87
C ILE A 138 -15.46 11.13 16.20
N ARG A 139 -15.42 11.92 17.29
CA ARG A 139 -15.76 11.40 18.63
C ARG A 139 -17.20 10.91 18.70
N ARG A 140 -18.14 11.63 18.08
CA ARG A 140 -19.54 11.23 17.99
C ARG A 140 -19.71 9.96 17.16
N LEU A 141 -19.00 9.84 16.03
CA LEU A 141 -19.01 8.62 15.20
C LEU A 141 -18.42 7.43 15.96
N ALA A 142 -17.27 7.61 16.61
CA ALA A 142 -16.64 6.58 17.43
C ALA A 142 -17.59 6.11 18.54
N ALA A 143 -18.20 7.04 19.27
CA ALA A 143 -19.20 6.72 20.30
C ALA A 143 -20.38 5.92 19.73
N ALA A 144 -20.94 6.35 18.59
CA ALA A 144 -22.02 5.63 17.92
C ALA A 144 -21.61 4.20 17.50
N ILE A 145 -20.39 4.02 16.97
CA ILE A 145 -19.84 2.71 16.59
C ILE A 145 -19.70 1.80 17.82
N PHE A 146 -19.16 2.35 18.92
CA PHE A 146 -19.02 1.59 20.17
C PHE A 146 -20.37 1.25 20.78
N ASP A 147 -21.31 2.19 20.81
CA ASP A 147 -22.67 1.97 21.32
C ASP A 147 -23.45 0.94 20.49
N ALA A 148 -23.15 0.76 19.20
CA ALA A 148 -23.77 -0.30 18.40
C ALA A 148 -23.25 -1.71 18.74
N GLY A 149 -21.98 -1.84 19.16
CA GLY A 149 -21.29 -3.12 19.33
C GLY A 149 -20.90 -3.49 20.77
N SER A 150 -21.01 -2.59 21.74
CA SER A 150 -20.57 -2.86 23.11
C SER A 150 -21.36 -4.00 23.76
N GLU A 151 -20.74 -4.73 24.68
CA GLU A 151 -21.38 -5.85 25.39
C GLU A 151 -22.70 -5.44 26.07
N ARG A 152 -22.77 -4.21 26.58
CA ARG A 152 -23.95 -3.69 27.29
C ARG A 152 -25.10 -3.30 26.36
N THR A 153 -24.81 -2.98 25.11
CA THR A 153 -25.77 -2.36 24.18
C THR A 153 -26.11 -3.23 22.97
N ARG A 154 -25.25 -4.18 22.59
CA ARG A 154 -25.40 -5.02 21.40
C ARG A 154 -26.70 -5.83 21.34
N GLY A 155 -27.36 -6.09 22.48
CA GLY A 155 -28.65 -6.79 22.54
C GLY A 155 -29.88 -5.88 22.55
N ILE A 156 -29.73 -4.55 22.50
CA ILE A 156 -30.81 -3.59 22.74
C ILE A 156 -31.16 -2.84 21.43
N PRO A 157 -32.29 -3.17 20.77
CA PRO A 157 -32.60 -2.62 19.45
C PRO A 157 -32.78 -1.09 19.42
N HIS A 158 -33.31 -0.48 20.48
CA HIS A 158 -33.49 0.96 20.56
C HIS A 158 -32.14 1.71 20.59
N ARG A 159 -31.15 1.20 21.33
CA ARG A 159 -29.81 1.79 21.40
C ARG A 159 -29.08 1.71 20.06
N GLN A 160 -29.28 0.61 19.32
CA GLN A 160 -28.73 0.45 17.97
C GLN A 160 -29.31 1.47 16.98
N ASP A 161 -30.61 1.75 17.07
CA ASP A 161 -31.31 2.74 16.25
C ASP A 161 -30.88 4.18 16.57
N GLU A 162 -30.71 4.51 17.85
CA GLU A 162 -30.13 5.78 18.30
C GLU A 162 -28.70 5.96 17.80
N ALA A 163 -27.86 4.92 17.91
CA ALA A 163 -26.49 4.93 17.43
C ALA A 163 -26.42 5.12 15.90
N GLN A 164 -27.25 4.40 15.15
CA GLN A 164 -27.34 4.56 13.69
C GLN A 164 -27.76 5.99 13.31
N THR A 165 -28.79 6.52 13.96
CA THR A 165 -29.28 7.88 13.72
C THR A 165 -28.22 8.93 14.04
N ALA A 166 -27.48 8.75 15.14
CA ALA A 166 -26.36 9.61 15.50
C ALA A 166 -25.26 9.58 14.43
N ALA A 167 -24.92 8.39 13.93
CA ALA A 167 -23.93 8.25 12.87
C ALA A 167 -24.35 8.92 11.56
N ILE A 168 -25.61 8.73 11.13
CA ILE A 168 -26.17 9.38 9.94
C ILE A 168 -26.11 10.91 10.05
N ARG A 169 -26.49 11.47 11.21
CA ARG A 169 -26.41 12.91 11.46
C ARG A 169 -24.97 13.42 11.39
N SER A 170 -24.03 12.72 12.02
CA SER A 170 -22.61 13.09 11.96
C SER A 170 -22.04 13.04 10.54
N LEU A 171 -22.40 12.04 9.74
CA LEU A 171 -22.01 11.95 8.33
C LEU A 171 -22.61 13.09 7.49
N ALA A 172 -23.86 13.48 7.78
CA ALA A 172 -24.48 14.64 7.15
C ALA A 172 -23.76 15.95 7.52
N SER A 173 -23.35 16.11 8.78
CA SER A 173 -22.52 17.26 9.20
C SER A 173 -21.16 17.29 8.49
N TYR A 174 -20.50 16.15 8.33
CA TYR A 174 -19.28 16.05 7.51
C TYR A 174 -19.50 16.52 6.08
N ARG A 175 -20.59 16.06 5.44
CA ARG A 175 -20.94 16.50 4.09
C ARG A 175 -21.07 18.03 4.01
N HIS A 176 -21.69 18.66 5.00
CA HIS A 176 -21.83 20.12 5.04
C HIS A 176 -20.51 20.86 5.27
N LEU A 177 -19.58 20.28 6.06
CA LEU A 177 -18.21 20.82 6.17
C LEU A 177 -17.45 20.74 4.85
N ILE A 178 -17.62 19.65 4.10
CA ILE A 178 -16.98 19.46 2.79
C ILE A 178 -17.55 20.45 1.77
N GLU A 179 -18.87 20.64 1.75
CA GLU A 179 -19.54 21.63 0.89
C GLU A 179 -19.05 23.07 1.18
N LEU A 180 -18.73 23.38 2.44
CA LEU A 180 -18.15 24.68 2.81
C LEU A 180 -16.72 24.86 2.26
N ILE A 181 -15.91 23.80 2.31
CA ILE A 181 -14.54 23.79 1.77
C ILE A 181 -14.57 23.86 0.24
N GLU A 182 -15.50 23.15 -0.42
CA GLU A 182 -15.71 23.20 -1.87
C GLU A 182 -16.05 24.63 -2.36
N GLY A 183 -16.82 25.39 -1.57
CA GLY A 183 -17.30 26.73 -1.93
C GLY A 183 -16.38 27.88 -1.54
N THR A 184 -15.25 27.63 -0.88
CA THR A 184 -14.29 28.67 -0.49
C THR A 184 -13.05 28.61 -1.38
N GLU A 185 -12.56 29.77 -1.85
CA GLU A 185 -11.26 29.86 -2.52
C GLU A 185 -10.14 29.60 -1.50
N LEU A 186 -9.89 28.33 -1.22
CA LEU A 186 -8.86 27.89 -0.29
C LEU A 186 -7.49 28.03 -0.97
N ARG A 187 -6.63 28.89 -0.41
CA ARG A 187 -5.24 29.01 -0.85
C ARG A 187 -4.38 27.77 -0.53
N ASN A 188 -4.80 26.93 0.44
CA ASN A 188 -4.03 25.79 0.95
C ASN A 188 -4.87 24.50 1.01
N ALA A 189 -4.25 23.35 0.68
CA ALA A 189 -4.88 22.02 0.72
C ALA A 189 -4.91 21.36 2.11
N THR A 190 -4.43 22.04 3.15
CA THR A 190 -4.27 21.49 4.49
C THR A 190 -5.59 21.01 5.10
N ALA A 191 -6.66 21.79 4.94
CA ALA A 191 -7.99 21.46 5.47
C ALA A 191 -8.60 20.20 4.82
N PRO A 192 -8.71 20.07 3.49
CA PRO A 192 -9.26 18.87 2.86
C PRO A 192 -8.40 17.61 3.09
N VAL A 193 -7.07 17.73 3.14
CA VAL A 193 -6.18 16.61 3.49
C VAL A 193 -6.38 16.17 4.94
N SER A 194 -6.45 17.11 5.88
CA SER A 194 -6.74 16.84 7.30
C SER A 194 -8.08 16.10 7.45
N LEU A 195 -9.14 16.58 6.80
CA LEU A 195 -10.45 15.91 6.81
C LEU A 195 -10.38 14.50 6.23
N THR A 196 -9.65 14.31 5.13
CA THR A 196 -9.48 13.00 4.52
C THR A 196 -8.82 12.02 5.49
N ARG A 197 -7.72 12.42 6.16
CA ARG A 197 -7.08 11.59 7.19
C ARG A 197 -8.01 11.24 8.34
N GLN A 198 -8.81 12.20 8.80
CA GLN A 198 -9.81 11.98 9.86
C GLN A 198 -10.88 10.96 9.44
N LEU A 199 -11.36 11.02 8.19
CA LEU A 199 -12.32 10.05 7.64
C LEU A 199 -11.69 8.66 7.48
N LEU A 200 -10.43 8.57 7.03
CA LEU A 200 -9.69 7.30 6.95
C LEU A 200 -9.48 6.67 8.33
N GLN A 201 -9.12 7.47 9.35
CA GLN A 201 -9.01 7.00 10.74
C GLN A 201 -10.36 6.48 11.28
N THR A 202 -11.45 7.17 10.96
CA THR A 202 -12.80 6.73 11.36
C THR A 202 -13.16 5.39 10.71
N LEU A 203 -12.81 5.20 9.44
CA LEU A 203 -13.02 3.94 8.74
C LEU A 203 -12.15 2.80 9.31
N GLU A 204 -10.90 3.10 9.64
CA GLU A 204 -10.01 2.13 10.29
C GLU A 204 -10.59 1.66 11.63
N LEU A 205 -11.01 2.62 12.47
CA LEU A 205 -11.67 2.35 13.74
C LEU A 205 -12.92 1.49 13.52
N TYR A 206 -13.77 1.88 12.58
CA TYR A 206 -14.97 1.13 12.25
C TYR A 206 -14.64 -0.31 11.84
N SER A 207 -13.69 -0.52 10.92
CA SER A 207 -13.34 -1.85 10.45
C SER A 207 -12.82 -2.75 11.57
N SER A 208 -12.07 -2.18 12.52
CA SER A 208 -11.57 -2.91 13.67
C SER A 208 -12.65 -3.25 14.69
N TRP A 209 -13.77 -2.52 14.71
CA TRP A 209 -14.90 -2.78 15.63
C TRP A 209 -16.12 -3.46 14.97
N LYS A 210 -16.17 -3.53 13.63
CA LYS A 210 -17.32 -4.03 12.85
C LYS A 210 -17.75 -5.44 13.26
N HIS A 211 -16.79 -6.28 13.63
CA HIS A 211 -17.01 -7.64 14.09
C HIS A 211 -17.88 -7.72 15.36
N ALA A 212 -17.91 -6.67 16.19
CA ALA A 212 -18.64 -6.64 17.46
C ALA A 212 -20.14 -6.29 17.31
N ILE A 213 -20.56 -5.87 16.12
CA ILE A 213 -21.94 -5.46 15.83
C ILE A 213 -22.71 -6.67 15.29
N PRO A 214 -23.75 -7.20 15.99
CA PRO A 214 -24.52 -8.38 15.57
C PRO A 214 -25.06 -8.27 14.14
N THR A 215 -25.09 -9.38 13.38
CA THR A 215 -25.51 -9.31 11.96
C THR A 215 -26.99 -8.97 11.75
N ASP A 216 -27.82 -9.17 12.77
CA ASP A 216 -29.25 -8.83 12.81
C ASP A 216 -29.54 -7.45 13.46
N SER A 217 -28.49 -6.70 13.82
CA SER A 217 -28.57 -5.38 14.46
C SER A 217 -29.32 -4.34 13.62
N ARG A 218 -29.99 -3.39 14.30
CA ARG A 218 -30.59 -2.21 13.65
C ARG A 218 -29.56 -1.15 13.23
N TRP A 219 -28.29 -1.35 13.56
CA TRP A 219 -27.18 -0.54 13.02
C TRP A 219 -27.11 -0.60 11.48
N TRP A 220 -27.43 -1.75 10.89
CA TRP A 220 -27.35 -1.96 9.45
C TRP A 220 -28.52 -1.29 8.75
N GLN A 221 -28.23 -0.45 7.76
CA GLN A 221 -29.26 0.10 6.90
C GLN A 221 -29.93 -1.04 6.13
N ARG A 222 -31.27 -1.08 6.10
CA ARG A 222 -31.98 -2.13 5.38
C ARG A 222 -32.30 -1.70 3.95
N VAL A 223 -31.89 -2.50 2.98
CA VAL A 223 -32.08 -2.27 1.55
C VAL A 223 -33.02 -3.32 0.98
N PRO A 224 -33.98 -2.96 0.11
CA PRO A 224 -34.87 -3.93 -0.51
C PRO A 224 -34.10 -4.83 -1.47
N GLN A 225 -34.17 -6.15 -1.27
CA GLN A 225 -33.68 -7.15 -2.22
C GLN A 225 -34.85 -7.87 -2.87
N HIS A 226 -34.94 -7.77 -4.19
CA HIS A 226 -35.97 -8.45 -4.97
C HIS A 226 -35.56 -9.89 -5.25
N MET A 227 -36.46 -10.83 -4.94
CA MET A 227 -36.25 -12.24 -5.21
C MET A 227 -36.39 -12.53 -6.70
N ASN A 228 -35.51 -13.38 -7.24
CA ASN A 228 -35.66 -13.89 -8.59
C ASN A 228 -36.82 -14.91 -8.62
N TRP A 229 -37.80 -14.65 -9.49
CA TRP A 229 -38.98 -15.50 -9.65
C TRP A 229 -38.63 -16.94 -10.07
N LEU A 230 -37.55 -17.11 -10.81
CA LEU A 230 -37.12 -18.41 -11.33
C LEU A 230 -36.41 -19.27 -10.29
N THR A 231 -36.02 -18.68 -9.15
CA THR A 231 -35.33 -19.38 -8.05
C THR A 231 -36.12 -19.29 -6.74
N ALA A 232 -37.38 -18.86 -6.80
CA ALA A 232 -38.24 -18.74 -5.63
C ALA A 232 -38.66 -20.12 -5.11
N ASP A 233 -38.80 -20.25 -3.78
CA ASP A 233 -39.36 -21.48 -3.18
C ASP A 233 -40.77 -21.76 -3.73
N HIS A 234 -41.08 -23.05 -3.88
CA HIS A 234 -42.34 -23.51 -4.45
C HIS A 234 -43.54 -22.91 -3.71
N THR A 235 -43.51 -22.85 -2.39
CA THR A 235 -44.62 -22.33 -1.58
C THR A 235 -44.88 -20.86 -1.86
N ARG A 236 -43.80 -20.06 -1.90
CA ARG A 236 -43.87 -18.62 -2.17
C ARG A 236 -44.34 -18.37 -3.60
N LEU A 237 -43.74 -19.06 -4.58
CA LEU A 237 -44.11 -18.94 -5.99
C LEU A 237 -45.56 -19.37 -6.24
N HIS A 238 -45.98 -20.50 -5.67
CA HIS A 238 -47.34 -21.01 -5.79
C HIS A 238 -48.35 -20.01 -5.19
N LEU A 239 -48.08 -19.48 -4.00
CA LEU A 239 -48.94 -18.47 -3.36
C LEU A 239 -49.05 -17.23 -4.26
N ALA A 240 -47.92 -16.68 -4.73
CA ALA A 240 -47.88 -15.49 -5.58
C ALA A 240 -48.65 -15.67 -6.90
N LEU A 241 -48.53 -16.84 -7.54
CA LEU A 241 -49.27 -17.17 -8.76
C LEU A 241 -50.78 -17.31 -8.49
N HIS A 242 -51.17 -17.96 -7.40
CA HIS A 242 -52.58 -18.15 -7.04
C HIS A 242 -53.27 -16.85 -6.59
N THR A 243 -52.55 -15.95 -5.93
CA THR A 243 -53.09 -14.65 -5.49
C THR A 243 -52.85 -13.53 -6.50
N SER A 244 -52.20 -13.82 -7.64
CA SER A 244 -51.82 -12.84 -8.67
C SER A 244 -51.08 -11.61 -8.10
N SER A 245 -50.26 -11.83 -7.07
CA SER A 245 -49.51 -10.77 -6.38
C SER A 245 -48.02 -10.94 -6.58
N GLY A 246 -47.28 -9.82 -6.66
CA GLY A 246 -45.81 -9.87 -6.69
C GLY A 246 -45.19 -10.25 -5.35
N PHE A 247 -43.91 -10.62 -5.35
CA PHE A 247 -43.15 -10.79 -4.12
C PHE A 247 -42.84 -9.42 -3.49
N PRO A 248 -43.18 -9.19 -2.22
CA PRO A 248 -42.61 -8.06 -1.51
C PRO A 248 -41.08 -8.22 -1.43
N PRO A 249 -40.30 -7.14 -1.57
CA PRO A 249 -38.85 -7.23 -1.42
C PRO A 249 -38.48 -7.62 0.02
N ASP A 250 -37.52 -8.52 0.15
CA ASP A 250 -36.96 -8.88 1.46
C ASP A 250 -35.97 -7.77 1.87
N MET A 251 -36.17 -7.19 3.06
CA MET A 251 -35.33 -6.09 3.57
C MET A 251 -34.06 -6.66 4.21
N GLN A 252 -32.97 -6.70 3.44
CA GLN A 252 -31.68 -7.22 3.91
C GLN A 252 -30.78 -6.11 4.48
N PRO A 253 -29.95 -6.41 5.50
CA PRO A 253 -28.96 -5.48 6.01
C PRO A 253 -27.87 -5.22 4.96
N ASP A 254 -27.63 -3.96 4.65
CA ASP A 254 -26.45 -3.49 3.91
C ASP A 254 -25.27 -3.43 4.89
N TYR A 255 -24.38 -4.42 4.83
CA TYR A 255 -23.19 -4.46 5.67
C TYR A 255 -22.12 -3.45 5.27
N LEU A 256 -22.24 -2.78 4.12
CA LEU A 256 -21.27 -1.82 3.57
C LEU A 256 -21.79 -0.38 3.61
N TRP A 257 -22.94 -0.11 4.23
CA TRP A 257 -23.59 1.20 4.17
C TRP A 257 -22.68 2.34 4.68
N PHE A 258 -21.89 2.07 5.72
CA PHE A 258 -21.00 3.04 6.35
C PHE A 258 -19.77 3.30 5.50
N GLU A 259 -19.16 2.24 4.95
CA GLU A 259 -18.02 2.29 4.04
C GLU A 259 -18.39 3.04 2.76
N HIS A 260 -19.55 2.74 2.16
CA HIS A 260 -20.05 3.48 1.02
C HIS A 260 -20.31 4.96 1.33
N ALA A 261 -20.82 5.27 2.51
CA ALA A 261 -21.03 6.66 2.94
C ALA A 261 -19.70 7.40 3.11
N LEU A 262 -18.72 6.81 3.78
CA LEU A 262 -17.38 7.40 3.96
C LEU A 262 -16.63 7.51 2.62
N ALA A 263 -16.70 6.50 1.75
CA ALA A 263 -16.06 6.54 0.43
C ALA A 263 -16.59 7.70 -0.43
N ARG A 264 -17.90 7.98 -0.38
CA ARG A 264 -18.48 9.16 -1.06
C ARG A 264 -17.94 10.48 -0.50
N LEU A 265 -17.74 10.58 0.82
CA LEU A 265 -17.18 11.78 1.45
C LEU A 265 -15.69 11.93 1.12
N LEU A 266 -14.92 10.84 1.21
CA LEU A 266 -13.50 10.76 0.86
C LEU A 266 -13.26 11.16 -0.59
N LYS A 267 -14.10 10.66 -1.52
CA LYS A 267 -14.02 11.05 -2.94
C LYS A 267 -14.10 12.57 -3.09
N ARG A 268 -15.12 13.19 -2.47
CA ARG A 268 -15.33 14.64 -2.55
C ARG A 268 -14.17 15.42 -1.91
N THR A 269 -13.72 15.04 -0.72
CA THR A 269 -12.60 15.75 -0.05
C THR A 269 -11.30 15.63 -0.83
N LEU A 270 -10.99 14.44 -1.36
CA LEU A 270 -9.78 14.23 -2.15
C LEU A 270 -9.84 14.98 -3.47
N THR A 271 -10.96 14.96 -4.21
CA THR A 271 -11.10 15.76 -5.44
C THR A 271 -10.87 17.26 -5.16
N VAL A 272 -11.30 17.78 -4.01
CA VAL A 272 -10.99 19.16 -3.60
C VAL A 272 -9.50 19.33 -3.29
N ALA A 273 -8.89 18.39 -2.57
CA ALA A 273 -7.46 18.42 -2.27
C ALA A 273 -6.58 18.33 -3.54
N PHE A 274 -7.03 17.63 -4.58
CA PHE A 274 -6.30 17.53 -5.85
C PHE A 274 -6.37 18.81 -6.69
N ARG A 275 -7.42 19.62 -6.52
CA ARG A 275 -7.55 20.93 -7.18
C ARG A 275 -6.61 21.98 -6.60
N SER A 276 -6.22 21.86 -5.34
CA SER A 276 -5.29 22.78 -4.68
C SER A 276 -3.83 22.35 -4.89
N GLN A 277 -2.98 23.27 -5.32
CA GLN A 277 -1.52 23.09 -5.49
C GLN A 277 -1.09 21.84 -6.31
N GLY A 278 -1.83 21.51 -7.38
CA GLY A 278 -1.40 20.50 -8.36
C GLY A 278 -1.38 19.04 -7.84
N GLY A 279 -1.99 18.75 -6.68
CA GLY A 279 -2.22 17.38 -6.21
C GLY A 279 -1.15 16.75 -5.31
N ALA A 280 0.00 17.40 -5.08
CA ALA A 280 1.07 16.86 -4.24
C ALA A 280 0.60 16.56 -2.80
N ASP A 281 -0.12 17.50 -2.20
CA ASP A 281 -0.65 17.34 -0.83
C ASP A 281 -1.66 16.20 -0.72
N ALA A 282 -2.45 15.96 -1.76
CA ALA A 282 -3.40 14.84 -1.80
C ALA A 282 -2.69 13.49 -1.95
N LEU A 283 -1.62 13.42 -2.75
CA LEU A 283 -0.78 12.23 -2.88
C LEU A 283 -0.09 11.84 -1.56
N SER A 284 0.12 12.78 -0.64
CA SER A 284 0.62 12.47 0.70
C SER A 284 -0.30 11.52 1.50
N VAL A 285 -1.55 11.33 1.07
CA VAL A 285 -2.54 10.42 1.67
C VAL A 285 -2.50 9.02 1.03
N ALA A 286 -1.74 8.82 -0.06
CA ALA A 286 -1.65 7.52 -0.74
C ALA A 286 -1.16 6.40 0.20
N GLU A 287 -0.21 6.71 1.09
CA GLU A 287 0.28 5.80 2.13
C GLU A 287 -0.82 5.46 3.16
N ASP A 288 -1.61 6.45 3.57
CA ASP A 288 -2.72 6.25 4.52
C ASP A 288 -3.77 5.29 3.92
N VAL A 289 -4.10 5.46 2.63
CA VAL A 289 -5.01 4.58 1.89
C VAL A 289 -4.43 3.17 1.74
N ALA A 290 -3.16 3.06 1.33
CA ALA A 290 -2.47 1.78 1.18
C ALA A 290 -2.44 0.98 2.51
N ASN A 291 -2.17 1.65 3.63
CA ASN A 291 -2.18 1.04 4.95
C ASN A 291 -3.58 0.62 5.41
N LEU A 292 -4.60 1.41 5.07
CA LEU A 292 -5.98 1.05 5.37
C LEU A 292 -6.40 -0.22 4.61
N VAL A 293 -6.19 -0.30 3.29
CA VAL A 293 -6.57 -1.49 2.51
C VAL A 293 -5.77 -2.73 2.90
N TYR A 294 -4.51 -2.57 3.30
CA TYR A 294 -3.72 -3.65 3.93
C TYR A 294 -4.43 -4.19 5.17
N ARG A 295 -4.85 -3.31 6.10
CA ARG A 295 -5.52 -3.71 7.34
C ARG A 295 -6.88 -4.35 7.10
N LEU A 296 -7.64 -3.86 6.12
CA LEU A 296 -8.94 -4.43 5.73
C LEU A 296 -8.77 -5.84 5.16
N THR A 297 -7.87 -6.02 4.20
CA THR A 297 -7.60 -7.35 3.61
C THR A 297 -7.00 -8.34 4.60
N ALA A 298 -6.13 -7.89 5.51
CA ALA A 298 -5.63 -8.71 6.62
C ALA A 298 -6.74 -9.23 7.56
N ARG A 299 -7.88 -8.52 7.64
CA ARG A 299 -9.08 -8.92 8.39
C ARG A 299 -10.11 -9.67 7.54
N SER A 300 -9.78 -10.04 6.30
CA SER A 300 -10.72 -10.64 5.33
C SER A 300 -11.92 -9.74 4.97
N GLN A 301 -11.73 -8.42 5.03
CA GLN A 301 -12.72 -7.40 4.66
C GLN A 301 -12.45 -6.91 3.22
N ILE A 302 -12.55 -7.83 2.24
CA ILE A 302 -12.20 -7.55 0.84
C ILE A 302 -13.16 -6.55 0.19
N GLU A 303 -14.47 -6.65 0.46
CA GLU A 303 -15.46 -5.77 -0.14
C GLU A 303 -15.24 -4.32 0.32
N GLU A 304 -14.97 -4.13 1.60
CA GLU A 304 -14.60 -2.85 2.19
C GLU A 304 -13.31 -2.29 1.57
N ALA A 305 -12.28 -3.14 1.38
CA ALA A 305 -11.03 -2.74 0.77
C ALA A 305 -11.24 -2.29 -0.69
N LEU A 306 -12.03 -3.03 -1.47
CA LEU A 306 -12.36 -2.70 -2.86
C LEU A 306 -13.16 -1.40 -2.99
N VAL A 307 -14.08 -1.11 -2.06
CA VAL A 307 -14.81 0.17 -2.04
C VAL A 307 -13.84 1.36 -1.92
N ILE A 308 -12.82 1.25 -1.07
CA ILE A 308 -11.82 2.30 -0.86
C ILE A 308 -10.81 2.38 -1.99
N GLU A 309 -10.32 1.24 -2.46
CA GLU A 309 -9.43 1.16 -3.61
C GLU A 309 -10.08 1.76 -4.86
N THR A 310 -11.33 1.39 -5.15
CA THR A 310 -12.05 1.90 -6.33
C THR A 310 -12.32 3.40 -6.20
N MET A 311 -12.66 3.88 -4.99
CA MET A 311 -12.79 5.31 -4.74
C MET A 311 -11.48 6.05 -5.02
N TRP A 312 -10.36 5.56 -4.48
CA TRP A 312 -9.04 6.13 -4.69
C TRP A 312 -8.67 6.15 -6.18
N GLY A 313 -8.84 5.02 -6.88
CA GLY A 313 -8.56 4.92 -8.31
C GLY A 313 -9.37 5.89 -9.16
N LEU A 314 -10.64 6.14 -8.80
CA LEU A 314 -11.48 7.13 -9.51
C LEU A 314 -10.97 8.56 -9.33
N VAL A 315 -10.51 8.93 -8.13
CA VAL A 315 -10.00 10.27 -7.87
C VAL A 315 -8.64 10.47 -8.55
N VAL A 316 -7.74 9.50 -8.42
CA VAL A 316 -6.40 9.58 -9.01
C VAL A 316 -6.47 9.58 -10.53
N ALA A 317 -7.43 8.86 -11.12
CA ALA A 317 -7.68 8.91 -12.56
C ALA A 317 -7.99 10.33 -13.07
N GLU A 318 -8.72 11.15 -12.30
CA GLU A 318 -8.98 12.56 -12.67
C GLU A 318 -7.68 13.35 -12.85
N VAL A 319 -6.61 12.98 -12.14
CA VAL A 319 -5.28 13.61 -12.27
C VAL A 319 -4.50 13.03 -13.44
N THR A 320 -4.48 11.70 -13.59
CA THR A 320 -3.70 11.05 -14.66
C THR A 320 -4.29 11.30 -16.05
N ASP A 321 -5.60 11.53 -16.14
CA ASP A 321 -6.30 11.79 -17.40
C ASP A 321 -6.20 13.27 -17.82
N THR A 322 -5.56 14.13 -17.03
CA THR A 322 -5.26 15.51 -17.46
C THR A 322 -4.22 15.54 -18.58
N PRO A 323 -4.36 16.45 -19.58
CA PRO A 323 -3.45 16.53 -20.71
C PRO A 323 -1.99 16.71 -20.29
N GLN A 324 -1.07 16.25 -21.15
CA GLN A 324 0.36 16.42 -20.94
C GLN A 324 0.72 17.91 -20.90
N VAL A 325 1.48 18.31 -19.89
CA VAL A 325 1.96 19.69 -19.75
C VAL A 325 3.42 19.75 -20.22
N ALA A 326 3.73 20.73 -21.07
CA ALA A 326 5.08 20.93 -21.60
C ALA A 326 6.03 21.39 -20.50
N ALA A 327 7.28 20.93 -20.51
CA ALA A 327 8.29 21.29 -19.51
C ALA A 327 8.91 22.68 -19.74
N SER A 328 8.07 23.73 -19.88
CA SER A 328 8.55 25.11 -20.07
C SER A 328 8.74 25.87 -18.76
N ASP A 329 7.83 25.68 -17.78
CA ASP A 329 7.83 26.43 -16.51
C ASP A 329 7.93 25.53 -15.26
N ALA A 330 8.35 26.11 -14.12
CA ALA A 330 8.49 25.39 -12.85
C ALA A 330 7.15 24.78 -12.34
N ALA A 331 6.03 25.45 -12.61
CA ALA A 331 4.70 24.94 -12.25
C ALA A 331 4.28 23.72 -13.10
N ASP A 332 4.62 23.74 -14.39
CA ASP A 332 4.36 22.64 -15.32
C ASP A 332 5.17 21.38 -14.96
N TYR A 333 6.39 21.60 -14.45
CA TYR A 333 7.27 20.56 -13.96
C TYR A 333 6.69 19.82 -12.75
N GLU A 334 6.26 20.55 -11.71
CA GLU A 334 5.66 19.95 -10.50
C GLU A 334 4.40 19.15 -10.83
N LEU A 335 3.54 19.68 -11.72
CA LEU A 335 2.34 18.99 -12.17
C LEU A 335 2.68 17.67 -12.86
N ARG A 336 3.71 17.63 -13.71
CA ARG A 336 4.16 16.41 -14.38
C ARG A 336 4.66 15.36 -13.38
N ILE A 337 5.47 15.76 -12.38
CA ILE A 337 5.91 14.86 -11.30
C ILE A 337 4.71 14.30 -10.53
N ASN A 338 3.73 15.15 -10.21
CA ASN A 338 2.52 14.73 -9.51
C ASN A 338 1.68 13.75 -10.35
N GLN A 339 1.60 13.93 -11.67
CA GLN A 339 0.93 12.97 -12.56
C GLN A 339 1.65 11.60 -12.56
N MET A 340 2.98 11.58 -12.57
CA MET A 340 3.77 10.34 -12.49
C MET A 340 3.56 9.63 -11.15
N ALA A 341 3.66 10.37 -10.03
CA ALA A 341 3.40 9.83 -8.70
C ALA A 341 1.93 9.36 -8.54
N ALA A 342 0.98 10.05 -9.16
CA ALA A 342 -0.41 9.63 -9.22
C ALA A 342 -0.56 8.29 -9.96
N ALA A 343 0.07 8.12 -11.13
CA ALA A 343 0.04 6.87 -11.88
C ALA A 343 0.64 5.70 -11.08
N GLU A 344 1.73 5.91 -10.34
CA GLU A 344 2.29 4.91 -9.42
C GLU A 344 1.29 4.55 -8.30
N SER A 345 0.65 5.57 -7.72
CA SER A 345 -0.27 5.42 -6.60
C SER A 345 -1.56 4.65 -6.93
N LEU A 346 -1.87 4.43 -8.22
CA LEU A 346 -2.99 3.58 -8.65
C LEU A 346 -2.75 2.11 -8.30
N VAL A 347 -1.50 1.65 -8.38
CA VAL A 347 -1.15 0.23 -8.19
C VAL A 347 -0.94 -0.09 -6.71
N ARG A 348 -0.47 0.90 -5.95
CA ARG A 348 -0.02 0.75 -4.56
C ARG A 348 -1.06 0.15 -3.60
N PRO A 349 -2.35 0.54 -3.62
CA PRO A 349 -3.38 -0.09 -2.80
C PRO A 349 -3.51 -1.60 -3.09
N LEU A 350 -3.48 -2.01 -4.35
CA LEU A 350 -3.56 -3.43 -4.73
C LEU A 350 -2.35 -4.22 -4.22
N THR A 351 -1.15 -3.64 -4.31
CA THR A 351 0.06 -4.24 -3.72
C THR A 351 -0.09 -4.45 -2.21
N SER A 352 -0.61 -3.44 -1.51
CA SER A 352 -0.91 -3.54 -0.08
C SER A 352 -2.00 -4.55 0.24
N MET A 353 -3.00 -4.72 -0.63
CA MET A 353 -4.04 -5.74 -0.49
C MET A 353 -3.47 -7.17 -0.59
N VAL A 354 -2.52 -7.42 -1.50
CA VAL A 354 -1.81 -8.72 -1.59
C VAL A 354 -1.02 -9.01 -0.31
N LEU A 355 -0.32 -8.00 0.20
CA LEU A 355 0.42 -8.14 1.46
C LEU A 355 -0.51 -8.38 2.66
N GLY A 356 -1.66 -7.71 2.70
CA GLY A 356 -2.68 -7.91 3.72
C GLY A 356 -3.29 -9.31 3.66
N LEU A 357 -3.63 -9.80 2.46
CA LEU A 357 -4.06 -11.19 2.24
C LEU A 357 -3.01 -12.19 2.74
N SER A 358 -1.74 -11.99 2.37
CA SER A 358 -0.61 -12.82 2.82
C SER A 358 -0.49 -12.85 4.35
N HIS A 359 -0.62 -11.69 5.00
CA HIS A 359 -0.61 -11.55 6.45
C HIS A 359 -1.80 -12.27 7.11
N GLY A 360 -3.02 -12.02 6.62
CA GLY A 360 -4.25 -12.64 7.11
C GLY A 360 -4.23 -14.17 6.95
N ALA A 361 -3.76 -14.67 5.79
CA ALA A 361 -3.62 -16.10 5.53
C ALA A 361 -2.63 -16.75 6.51
N THR A 362 -1.48 -16.11 6.75
CA THR A 362 -0.46 -16.61 7.68
C THR A 362 -0.98 -16.65 9.11
N ALA A 363 -1.65 -15.57 9.56
CA ALA A 363 -2.26 -15.51 10.89
C ALA A 363 -3.36 -16.57 11.06
N LEU A 364 -4.13 -16.83 10.01
CA LEU A 364 -5.18 -17.86 10.02
C LEU A 364 -4.61 -19.27 10.17
N ALA A 365 -3.51 -19.59 9.50
CA ALA A 365 -2.89 -20.92 9.55
C ALA A 365 -2.36 -21.30 10.95
N THR A 366 -2.10 -20.32 11.81
CA THR A 366 -1.54 -20.54 13.16
C THR A 366 -2.58 -20.63 14.28
N ARG A 367 -3.87 -20.45 13.98
CA ARG A 367 -4.93 -20.33 14.99
C ARG A 367 -5.58 -21.67 15.33
N ASP A 368 -6.05 -21.80 16.57
CA ASP A 368 -6.92 -22.90 16.99
C ASP A 368 -8.38 -22.58 16.64
N LEU A 369 -8.72 -22.77 15.37
CA LEU A 369 -10.07 -22.47 14.86
C LEU A 369 -11.15 -23.31 15.52
N ALA A 370 -10.86 -24.58 15.87
CA ALA A 370 -11.84 -25.43 16.54
C ALA A 370 -12.18 -24.89 17.93
N GLY A 371 -11.18 -24.49 18.70
CA GLY A 371 -11.37 -23.86 20.01
C GLY A 371 -12.16 -22.54 19.91
N GLU A 372 -11.83 -21.71 18.92
CA GLU A 372 -12.52 -20.44 18.68
C GLU A 372 -13.98 -20.62 18.29
N PHE A 373 -14.30 -21.56 17.39
CA PHE A 373 -15.69 -21.85 16.99
C PHE A 373 -16.50 -22.36 18.18
N GLU A 374 -15.94 -23.26 18.98
CA GLU A 374 -16.61 -23.80 20.17
C GLU A 374 -16.82 -22.72 21.24
N ALA A 375 -15.84 -21.85 21.50
CA ALA A 375 -16.00 -20.71 22.39
C ALA A 375 -17.10 -19.75 21.90
N ALA A 376 -17.16 -19.49 20.59
CA ALA A 376 -18.17 -18.63 19.98
C ALA A 376 -19.61 -19.16 20.14
N LEU A 377 -19.81 -20.48 20.23
CA LEU A 377 -21.12 -21.07 20.51
C LEU A 377 -21.55 -20.92 21.97
N GLN A 378 -20.60 -20.93 22.90
CA GLN A 378 -20.86 -20.91 24.34
C GLN A 378 -21.11 -19.50 24.86
N SER A 379 -20.43 -18.51 24.29
CA SER A 379 -20.36 -17.17 24.86
C SER A 379 -20.49 -16.10 23.77
N PRO A 380 -21.45 -15.17 23.90
CA PRO A 380 -21.55 -14.02 23.00
C PRO A 380 -20.29 -13.16 23.00
N LYS A 381 -19.55 -13.12 24.11
CA LYS A 381 -18.30 -12.33 24.18
C LYS A 381 -17.26 -12.87 23.20
N ASP A 382 -17.12 -14.19 23.13
CA ASP A 382 -16.11 -14.85 22.31
C ASP A 382 -16.50 -14.84 20.83
N LEU A 383 -17.80 -14.96 20.51
CA LEU A 383 -18.34 -14.77 19.17
C LEU A 383 -18.03 -13.38 18.57
N TYR A 384 -17.98 -12.37 19.43
CA TYR A 384 -17.73 -10.97 19.07
C TYR A 384 -16.33 -10.49 19.50
N SER A 385 -15.38 -11.40 19.74
CA SER A 385 -14.00 -11.07 20.16
C SER A 385 -13.06 -10.67 19.00
N GLY A 386 -13.52 -10.91 17.76
CA GLY A 386 -12.99 -10.27 16.57
C GLY A 386 -11.95 -11.09 15.84
N THR A 387 -12.27 -11.42 14.57
CA THR A 387 -11.40 -12.02 13.52
C THR A 387 -12.21 -12.84 12.49
N LEU A 388 -13.46 -13.17 12.78
CA LEU A 388 -14.30 -13.97 11.90
C LEU A 388 -14.90 -13.10 10.78
N PRO A 389 -14.89 -13.56 9.51
CA PRO A 389 -15.62 -12.91 8.42
C PRO A 389 -17.11 -12.78 8.72
N THR A 390 -17.78 -11.81 8.10
CA THR A 390 -19.20 -11.50 8.33
C THR A 390 -20.12 -12.71 8.14
N GLU A 391 -19.94 -13.47 7.06
CA GLU A 391 -20.78 -14.66 6.78
C GLU A 391 -20.51 -15.81 7.76
N THR A 392 -19.25 -16.01 8.16
CA THR A 392 -18.89 -17.01 9.18
C THR A 392 -19.53 -16.66 10.52
N ARG A 393 -19.49 -15.39 10.90
CA ARG A 393 -20.12 -14.89 12.12
C ARG A 393 -21.64 -15.01 12.07
N LYS A 394 -22.28 -14.63 10.97
CA LYS A 394 -23.74 -14.80 10.76
C LYS A 394 -24.17 -16.25 10.94
N MET A 395 -23.38 -17.18 10.39
CA MET A 395 -23.60 -18.62 10.54
C MET A 395 -23.49 -19.06 12.00
N LEU A 396 -22.42 -18.66 12.70
CA LEU A 396 -22.20 -19.00 14.11
C LEU A 396 -23.22 -18.35 15.05
N GLU A 397 -23.71 -17.14 14.76
CA GLU A 397 -24.84 -16.52 15.46
C GLU A 397 -26.10 -17.39 15.37
N GLY A 398 -26.35 -17.97 14.19
CA GLY A 398 -27.44 -18.94 13.98
C GLY A 398 -27.24 -20.24 14.75
N PHE A 399 -26.03 -20.81 14.73
CA PHE A 399 -25.70 -22.04 15.44
C PHE A 399 -25.77 -21.86 16.96
N ALA A 400 -25.25 -20.76 17.51
CA ALA A 400 -25.33 -20.46 18.93
C ALA A 400 -26.80 -20.38 19.40
N LYS A 401 -27.69 -19.74 18.61
CA LYS A 401 -29.14 -19.70 18.88
C LYS A 401 -29.80 -21.09 18.79
N ALA A 402 -29.33 -21.97 17.91
CA ALA A 402 -29.86 -23.33 17.77
C ALA A 402 -29.37 -24.26 18.90
N VAL A 403 -28.07 -24.27 19.19
CA VAL A 403 -27.46 -25.05 20.27
C VAL A 403 -28.01 -24.65 21.63
N LYS A 404 -28.22 -23.36 21.87
CA LYS A 404 -28.89 -22.91 23.09
C LYS A 404 -30.29 -23.51 23.24
N ARG A 405 -31.07 -23.56 22.15
CA ARG A 405 -32.40 -24.19 22.15
C ARG A 405 -32.33 -25.70 22.40
N GLU A 406 -31.34 -26.40 21.85
CA GLU A 406 -31.12 -27.82 22.14
C GLU A 406 -30.88 -28.05 23.63
N ILE A 407 -29.99 -27.26 24.24
CA ILE A 407 -29.69 -27.37 25.68
C ILE A 407 -30.91 -27.03 26.52
N ASP A 408 -31.67 -25.99 26.16
CA ASP A 408 -32.87 -25.57 26.88
C ASP A 408 -34.00 -26.63 26.82
N ILE A 409 -34.12 -27.39 25.73
CA ILE A 409 -35.20 -28.38 25.50
C ILE A 409 -34.79 -29.79 25.90
N GLU A 410 -33.62 -30.24 25.47
CA GLU A 410 -33.13 -31.62 25.58
C GLU A 410 -32.12 -31.80 26.74
N GLY A 411 -31.72 -30.70 27.39
CA GLY A 411 -30.78 -30.70 28.52
C GLY A 411 -29.31 -30.90 28.12
N HIS A 412 -29.02 -31.20 26.85
CA HIS A 412 -27.68 -31.33 26.31
C HIS A 412 -27.61 -30.92 24.83
N ARG A 413 -26.40 -30.67 24.34
CA ARG A 413 -26.16 -30.41 22.92
C ARG A 413 -26.31 -31.71 22.11
N ILE A 414 -27.00 -31.63 20.98
CA ILE A 414 -27.15 -32.72 20.01
C ILE A 414 -26.20 -32.48 18.82
N THR A 415 -26.09 -31.23 18.37
CA THR A 415 -25.26 -30.87 17.21
C THR A 415 -23.78 -31.21 17.47
N PRO A 416 -23.11 -32.05 16.66
CA PRO A 416 -21.74 -32.44 16.92
C PRO A 416 -20.72 -31.36 16.54
N SER A 417 -19.59 -31.28 17.26
CA SER A 417 -18.53 -30.28 17.02
C SER A 417 -17.92 -30.35 15.63
N TRP A 418 -17.73 -31.55 15.08
CA TRP A 418 -17.17 -31.71 13.73
C TRP A 418 -18.05 -31.03 12.67
N TRP A 419 -19.37 -30.95 12.87
CA TRP A 419 -20.30 -30.37 11.91
C TRP A 419 -20.17 -28.84 11.88
N VAL A 420 -20.01 -28.23 13.05
CA VAL A 420 -19.75 -26.79 13.18
C VAL A 420 -18.38 -26.46 12.56
N ASN A 421 -17.35 -27.23 12.92
CA ASN A 421 -16.00 -27.02 12.40
C ASN A 421 -15.96 -27.11 10.87
N HIS A 422 -16.66 -28.08 10.29
CA HIS A 422 -16.76 -28.25 8.86
C HIS A 422 -17.36 -27.02 8.15
N LEU A 423 -18.52 -26.54 8.62
CA LEU A 423 -19.24 -25.43 7.98
C LEU A 423 -18.57 -24.07 8.22
N ALA A 424 -18.05 -23.85 9.42
CA ALA A 424 -17.31 -22.63 9.74
C ALA A 424 -16.00 -22.56 8.95
N ALA A 425 -15.20 -23.64 8.90
CA ALA A 425 -13.99 -23.69 8.10
C ALA A 425 -14.27 -23.51 6.60
N ARG A 426 -15.33 -24.13 6.08
CA ARG A 426 -15.79 -23.89 4.70
C ARG A 426 -16.06 -22.41 4.43
N SER A 427 -16.80 -21.73 5.31
CA SER A 427 -17.07 -20.30 5.16
C SER A 427 -15.80 -19.44 5.19
N MET A 428 -14.79 -19.84 5.95
CA MET A 428 -13.47 -19.19 5.93
C MET A 428 -12.70 -19.44 4.64
N VAL A 429 -12.78 -20.65 4.06
CA VAL A 429 -12.23 -20.95 2.74
C VAL A 429 -12.89 -20.07 1.68
N ASP A 430 -14.22 -19.96 1.68
CA ASP A 430 -14.96 -19.08 0.79
C ASP A 430 -14.49 -17.62 0.90
N ALA A 431 -14.31 -17.11 2.13
CA ALA A 431 -13.83 -15.75 2.36
C ALA A 431 -12.40 -15.53 1.84
N LEU A 432 -11.50 -16.51 2.03
CA LEU A 432 -10.12 -16.44 1.56
C LEU A 432 -10.03 -16.46 0.03
N ILE A 433 -10.77 -17.37 -0.62
CA ILE A 433 -10.85 -17.47 -2.09
C ILE A 433 -11.53 -16.22 -2.68
N ALA A 434 -12.59 -15.71 -2.05
CA ALA A 434 -13.23 -14.47 -2.48
C ALA A 434 -12.28 -13.27 -2.39
N THR A 435 -11.42 -13.23 -1.37
CA THR A 435 -10.39 -12.19 -1.21
C THR A 435 -9.36 -12.26 -2.33
N GLU A 436 -8.80 -13.45 -2.58
CA GLU A 436 -7.85 -13.70 -3.68
C GLU A 436 -8.46 -13.32 -5.04
N ASN A 437 -9.67 -13.81 -5.35
CA ASN A 437 -10.37 -13.51 -6.60
C ASN A 437 -10.78 -12.03 -6.73
N GLY A 438 -11.06 -11.34 -5.62
CA GLY A 438 -11.34 -9.91 -5.62
C GLY A 438 -10.13 -9.10 -6.09
N ILE A 439 -8.95 -9.42 -5.56
CA ILE A 439 -7.68 -8.78 -5.95
C ILE A 439 -7.34 -9.09 -7.40
N LEU A 440 -7.44 -10.36 -7.82
CA LEU A 440 -7.15 -10.77 -9.20
C LEU A 440 -8.05 -10.09 -10.23
N ARG A 441 -9.35 -9.92 -9.93
CA ARG A 441 -10.26 -9.17 -10.81
C ARG A 441 -9.91 -7.69 -10.90
N ALA A 442 -9.50 -7.09 -9.78
CA ALA A 442 -9.07 -5.69 -9.76
C ALA A 442 -7.79 -5.47 -10.57
N LEU A 443 -6.84 -6.42 -10.53
CA LEU A 443 -5.59 -6.39 -11.30
C LEU A 443 -5.82 -6.07 -12.78
N GLY A 444 -6.59 -6.90 -13.50
CA GLY A 444 -6.75 -6.75 -14.96
C GLY A 444 -7.22 -5.34 -15.37
N SER A 445 -8.36 -4.93 -14.83
CA SER A 445 -8.99 -3.65 -15.20
C SER A 445 -8.28 -2.39 -14.68
N ARG A 446 -7.50 -2.49 -13.59
CA ARG A 446 -6.93 -1.32 -12.90
C ARG A 446 -5.43 -1.16 -13.13
N THR A 447 -4.72 -2.20 -13.53
CA THR A 447 -3.28 -2.11 -13.81
C THR A 447 -2.98 -2.33 -15.29
N ILE A 448 -3.26 -3.51 -15.83
CA ILE A 448 -2.88 -3.91 -17.19
C ILE A 448 -3.57 -3.03 -18.25
N ASP A 449 -4.89 -2.83 -18.09
CA ASP A 449 -5.66 -1.99 -19.00
C ASP A 449 -5.23 -0.52 -18.92
N ARG A 450 -4.85 -0.04 -17.72
CA ARG A 450 -4.39 1.34 -17.50
C ARG A 450 -3.04 1.62 -18.13
N VAL A 451 -2.07 0.72 -18.01
CA VAL A 451 -0.78 0.85 -18.72
C VAL A 451 -1.01 0.95 -20.23
N THR A 452 -1.90 0.12 -20.77
CA THR A 452 -2.26 0.13 -22.19
C THR A 452 -2.95 1.44 -22.60
N ALA A 453 -3.84 1.96 -21.75
CA ALA A 453 -4.52 3.23 -21.96
C ALA A 453 -3.52 4.41 -21.99
N PHE A 454 -2.53 4.44 -21.09
CA PHE A 454 -1.50 5.48 -21.10
C PHE A 454 -0.59 5.40 -22.33
N GLN A 455 -0.22 4.19 -22.76
CA GLN A 455 0.54 3.99 -23.99
C GLN A 455 -0.24 4.50 -25.22
N THR A 456 -1.53 4.18 -25.32
CA THR A 456 -2.41 4.62 -26.42
C THR A 456 -2.68 6.13 -26.37
N GLY A 457 -2.70 6.71 -25.18
CA GLY A 457 -2.88 8.15 -24.96
C GLY A 457 -1.60 8.99 -25.11
N GLU A 458 -0.54 8.44 -25.70
CA GLU A 458 0.77 9.10 -25.90
C GLU A 458 1.43 9.58 -24.59
N ARG A 459 1.19 8.87 -23.48
CA ARG A 459 1.78 9.11 -22.16
C ARG A 459 2.76 8.00 -21.75
N PRO A 460 3.92 7.88 -22.43
CA PRO A 460 4.89 6.82 -22.13
C PRO A 460 5.49 6.96 -20.72
N ASP A 461 5.52 8.18 -20.17
CA ASP A 461 5.92 8.47 -18.79
C ASP A 461 5.03 7.77 -17.76
N LEU A 462 3.71 7.95 -17.88
CA LEU A 462 2.74 7.32 -16.97
C LEU A 462 2.66 5.81 -17.17
N ALA A 463 2.74 5.35 -18.43
CA ALA A 463 2.76 3.93 -18.76
C ALA A 463 3.96 3.22 -18.13
N ALA A 464 5.14 3.83 -18.17
CA ALA A 464 6.35 3.28 -17.57
C ALA A 464 6.22 3.18 -16.05
N VAL A 465 5.84 4.26 -15.37
CA VAL A 465 5.72 4.28 -13.90
C VAL A 465 4.67 3.27 -13.40
N ALA A 466 3.47 3.30 -13.98
CA ALA A 466 2.41 2.35 -13.63
C ALA A 466 2.79 0.90 -13.96
N GLY A 467 3.49 0.67 -15.08
CA GLY A 467 3.99 -0.64 -15.46
C GLY A 467 5.05 -1.18 -14.49
N MET A 468 6.02 -0.37 -14.09
CA MET A 468 7.04 -0.77 -13.11
C MET A 468 6.42 -1.10 -11.74
N ALA A 469 5.48 -0.28 -11.26
CA ALA A 469 4.75 -0.57 -10.02
C ALA A 469 3.92 -1.87 -10.13
N SER A 470 3.37 -2.14 -11.33
CA SER A 470 2.59 -3.36 -11.59
C SER A 470 3.46 -4.61 -11.67
N LEU A 471 4.72 -4.53 -12.10
CA LEU A 471 5.67 -5.65 -12.00
C LEU A 471 5.90 -6.04 -10.54
N GLU A 472 6.07 -5.06 -9.64
CA GLU A 472 6.23 -5.31 -8.21
C GLU A 472 5.00 -6.02 -7.61
N LEU A 473 3.78 -5.57 -7.98
CA LEU A 473 2.53 -6.21 -7.58
C LEU A 473 2.48 -7.68 -8.02
N LEU A 474 2.78 -7.95 -9.29
CA LEU A 474 2.74 -9.30 -9.87
C LEU A 474 3.78 -10.22 -9.21
N HIS A 475 4.98 -9.71 -8.97
CA HIS A 475 6.02 -10.44 -8.25
C HIS A 475 5.58 -10.78 -6.82
N LYS A 476 5.01 -9.82 -6.08
CA LYS A 476 4.50 -10.07 -4.71
C LYS A 476 3.37 -11.07 -4.68
N LEU A 477 2.51 -11.06 -5.69
CA LEU A 477 1.41 -12.04 -5.82
C LEU A 477 1.96 -13.45 -6.03
N GLU A 478 2.94 -13.62 -6.94
CA GLU A 478 3.64 -14.89 -7.17
C GLU A 478 4.34 -15.38 -5.89
N VAL A 479 5.14 -14.53 -5.26
CA VAL A 479 5.90 -14.86 -4.05
C VAL A 479 4.98 -15.26 -2.89
N HIS A 480 3.80 -14.64 -2.74
CA HIS A 480 2.93 -14.91 -1.59
C HIS A 480 1.86 -15.98 -1.83
N GLN A 481 1.68 -16.47 -3.05
CA GLN A 481 0.67 -17.47 -3.39
C GLN A 481 0.77 -18.74 -2.54
N HIS A 482 2.00 -19.21 -2.26
CA HIS A 482 2.24 -20.41 -1.45
C HIS A 482 1.68 -20.29 -0.02
N ARG A 483 1.66 -19.09 0.57
CA ARG A 483 1.13 -18.87 1.92
C ARG A 483 -0.38 -19.10 1.96
N VAL A 484 -1.08 -18.59 0.94
CA VAL A 484 -2.52 -18.80 0.80
C VAL A 484 -2.83 -20.29 0.55
N SER A 485 -2.04 -20.96 -0.31
CA SER A 485 -2.17 -22.41 -0.54
C SER A 485 -2.02 -23.22 0.76
N ARG A 486 -1.00 -22.93 1.57
CA ARG A 486 -0.77 -23.61 2.86
C ARG A 486 -1.91 -23.38 3.86
N THR A 487 -2.52 -22.19 3.86
CA THR A 487 -3.68 -21.91 4.72
C THR A 487 -4.89 -22.71 4.26
N LEU A 488 -5.13 -22.82 2.95
CA LEU A 488 -6.19 -23.66 2.39
C LEU A 488 -6.01 -25.14 2.77
N GLU A 489 -4.80 -25.68 2.65
CA GLU A 489 -4.47 -27.04 3.11
C GLU A 489 -4.71 -27.24 4.62
N THR A 490 -4.52 -26.19 5.42
CA THR A 490 -4.78 -26.23 6.86
C THR A 490 -6.28 -26.27 7.15
N LEU A 491 -7.08 -25.50 6.40
CA LEU A 491 -8.54 -25.50 6.50
C LEU A 491 -9.16 -26.80 5.98
N GLU A 492 -8.55 -27.44 4.98
CA GLU A 492 -8.97 -28.74 4.44
C GLU A 492 -9.03 -29.82 5.52
N LYS A 493 -8.23 -29.73 6.58
CA LYS A 493 -8.24 -30.69 7.71
C LYS A 493 -9.57 -30.73 8.47
N TYR A 494 -10.38 -29.67 8.37
CA TYR A 494 -11.72 -29.62 8.97
C TYR A 494 -12.80 -30.19 8.05
N ARG A 495 -12.46 -30.60 6.82
CA ARG A 495 -13.39 -31.21 5.89
C ARG A 495 -13.80 -32.60 6.39
N ASN A 496 -15.12 -32.84 6.47
CA ASN A 496 -15.66 -34.16 6.80
C ASN A 496 -16.22 -34.83 5.54
N SER A 497 -15.67 -36.00 5.20
CA SER A 497 -16.05 -36.82 4.05
C SER A 497 -17.45 -37.42 4.13
N ASN A 498 -18.05 -37.47 5.33
CA ASN A 498 -19.37 -38.07 5.55
C ASN A 498 -20.55 -37.14 5.27
N THR A 499 -20.30 -35.92 4.76
CA THR A 499 -21.36 -34.95 4.48
C THR A 499 -21.83 -35.06 3.03
N SER A 500 -23.14 -35.23 2.82
CA SER A 500 -23.80 -35.12 1.51
C SER A 500 -23.98 -33.66 1.05
N ILE A 501 -23.29 -32.72 1.69
CA ILE A 501 -23.40 -31.28 1.44
C ILE A 501 -22.53 -30.95 0.23
N PRO A 502 -23.07 -30.32 -0.84
CA PRO A 502 -22.31 -30.09 -2.05
C PRO A 502 -21.14 -29.10 -1.86
N GLY A 503 -20.00 -29.47 -2.45
CA GLY A 503 -18.89 -28.63 -2.89
C GLY A 503 -18.10 -27.95 -1.77
N TRP A 504 -16.98 -28.56 -1.35
CA TRP A 504 -15.93 -27.79 -0.69
C TRP A 504 -15.41 -26.74 -1.70
N PRO A 505 -15.24 -25.46 -1.30
CA PRO A 505 -14.88 -24.42 -2.24
C PRO A 505 -13.49 -24.70 -2.83
N THR A 506 -13.41 -24.68 -4.15
CA THR A 506 -12.16 -24.87 -4.88
C THR A 506 -11.73 -23.56 -5.50
N ARG A 507 -10.42 -23.34 -5.60
CA ARG A 507 -9.88 -22.25 -6.40
C ARG A 507 -10.34 -22.39 -7.84
N SER A 508 -10.71 -21.26 -8.46
CA SER A 508 -11.07 -21.26 -9.86
C SER A 508 -9.81 -21.53 -10.71
N PRO A 509 -9.83 -22.47 -11.66
CA PRO A 509 -8.68 -22.73 -12.54
C PRO A 509 -8.41 -21.56 -13.51
N ASP A 510 -9.41 -20.72 -13.78
CA ASP A 510 -9.33 -19.60 -14.74
C ASP A 510 -8.69 -18.31 -14.15
N SER A 511 -7.84 -18.44 -13.12
CA SER A 511 -7.16 -17.27 -12.54
C SER A 511 -6.05 -16.77 -13.47
N ILE A 512 -5.96 -15.44 -13.61
CA ILE A 512 -4.83 -14.75 -14.23
C ILE A 512 -3.51 -15.32 -13.67
N SER A 513 -2.64 -15.84 -14.54
CA SER A 513 -1.30 -16.31 -14.13
C SER A 513 -0.41 -15.10 -13.87
N PRO A 514 0.03 -14.83 -12.61
CA PRO A 514 0.84 -13.66 -12.30
C PRO A 514 2.15 -13.64 -13.09
N ARG A 515 2.75 -14.82 -13.30
CA ARG A 515 3.99 -14.98 -14.08
C ARG A 515 3.79 -14.60 -15.55
N ASN A 516 2.71 -15.07 -16.18
CA ASN A 516 2.44 -14.76 -17.59
C ASN A 516 2.14 -13.26 -17.77
N GLU A 517 1.39 -12.65 -16.84
CA GLU A 517 1.14 -11.21 -16.90
C GLU A 517 2.40 -10.38 -16.62
N HIS A 518 3.27 -10.85 -15.74
CA HIS A 518 4.56 -10.20 -15.49
C HIS A 518 5.40 -10.18 -16.78
N GLN A 519 5.44 -11.31 -17.50
CA GLN A 519 6.11 -11.42 -18.79
C GLN A 519 5.46 -10.52 -19.86
N ASN A 520 4.13 -10.49 -19.95
CA ASN A 520 3.42 -9.63 -20.89
C ASN A 520 3.66 -8.14 -20.63
N LEU A 521 3.72 -7.75 -19.35
CA LEU A 521 3.95 -6.37 -18.95
C LEU A 521 5.39 -5.92 -19.23
N LEU A 522 6.39 -6.80 -19.00
CA LEU A 522 7.76 -6.53 -19.41
C LEU A 522 7.84 -6.25 -20.92
N ARG A 523 7.06 -6.98 -21.74
CA ARG A 523 7.04 -6.77 -23.20
C ARG A 523 6.55 -5.37 -23.54
N LYS A 524 5.44 -4.94 -22.92
CA LYS A 524 4.91 -3.58 -23.09
C LYS A 524 5.92 -2.51 -22.65
N LEU A 525 6.63 -2.74 -21.55
CA LEU A 525 7.67 -1.81 -21.09
C LEU A 525 8.85 -1.72 -22.06
N ALA A 526 9.26 -2.84 -22.68
CA ALA A 526 10.30 -2.85 -23.70
C ALA A 526 9.93 -2.00 -24.93
N GLU A 527 8.65 -2.03 -25.34
CA GLU A 527 8.14 -1.20 -26.44
C GLU A 527 8.15 0.30 -26.13
N LEU A 528 8.16 0.69 -24.84
CA LEU A 528 8.20 2.10 -24.43
C LEU A 528 9.62 2.71 -24.48
N LEU A 529 10.68 1.89 -24.52
CA LEU A 529 12.07 2.36 -24.45
C LEU A 529 12.41 3.49 -25.44
N PRO A 530 12.03 3.40 -26.73
CA PRO A 530 12.34 4.46 -27.70
C PRO A 530 11.71 5.81 -27.35
N ALA A 531 10.50 5.79 -26.78
CA ALA A 531 9.75 6.98 -26.40
C ALA A 531 10.26 7.61 -25.08
N LEU A 532 10.97 6.84 -24.25
CA LEU A 532 11.55 7.29 -22.99
C LEU A 532 12.96 7.87 -23.14
N ARG A 533 13.58 7.78 -24.33
CA ARG A 533 14.95 8.24 -24.58
C ARG A 533 15.13 9.71 -24.18
N ARG A 534 16.24 9.98 -23.49
CA ARG A 534 16.69 11.33 -23.15
C ARG A 534 18.18 11.48 -23.42
N THR A 535 18.59 12.70 -23.74
CA THR A 535 20.00 13.03 -24.01
C THR A 535 20.86 12.97 -22.75
N ALA A 536 20.28 13.33 -21.60
CA ALA A 536 20.93 13.29 -20.29
C ALA A 536 19.87 13.02 -19.19
N PHE A 537 20.33 12.50 -18.06
CA PHE A 537 19.55 12.31 -16.85
C PHE A 537 19.28 13.67 -16.17
N ASP A 538 18.02 13.91 -15.80
CA ASP A 538 17.63 15.02 -14.94
C ASP A 538 17.44 14.48 -13.51
N PRO A 539 18.30 14.85 -12.54
CA PRO A 539 18.20 14.37 -11.16
C PRO A 539 16.88 14.73 -10.44
N ARG A 540 16.09 15.64 -11.01
CA ARG A 540 14.81 16.05 -10.42
C ARG A 540 13.67 15.08 -10.78
N GLU A 541 13.84 14.25 -11.81
CA GLU A 541 12.84 13.29 -12.29
C GLU A 541 13.28 11.84 -12.05
N PRO A 542 12.33 10.89 -11.91
CA PRO A 542 12.68 9.47 -11.88
C PRO A 542 13.32 9.02 -13.20
N ASP A 543 14.32 8.14 -13.11
CA ASP A 543 15.01 7.59 -14.28
C ASP A 543 14.22 6.47 -14.96
N LEU A 544 13.12 6.84 -15.63
CA LEU A 544 12.24 5.88 -16.29
C LEU A 544 12.95 5.06 -17.36
N TYR A 545 13.76 5.70 -18.20
CA TYR A 545 14.51 5.00 -19.26
C TYR A 545 15.53 4.03 -18.68
N GLY A 546 16.36 4.48 -17.73
CA GLY A 546 17.43 3.66 -17.16
C GLY A 546 16.86 2.45 -16.42
N GLN A 547 15.79 2.65 -15.66
CA GLN A 547 15.14 1.58 -14.91
C GLN A 547 14.47 0.55 -15.83
N VAL A 548 13.69 1.00 -16.82
CA VAL A 548 13.06 0.09 -17.80
C VAL A 548 14.13 -0.66 -18.61
N TYR A 549 15.22 -0.01 -19.00
CA TYR A 549 16.32 -0.65 -19.73
C TYR A 549 16.94 -1.81 -18.93
N GLN A 550 17.14 -1.63 -17.62
CA GLN A 550 17.64 -2.71 -16.76
C GLN A 550 16.63 -3.86 -16.63
N PHE A 551 15.33 -3.57 -16.53
CA PHE A 551 14.30 -4.60 -16.51
C PHE A 551 14.24 -5.41 -17.80
N VAL A 552 14.47 -4.78 -18.97
CA VAL A 552 14.54 -5.49 -20.25
C VAL A 552 15.78 -6.37 -20.35
N ILE A 553 16.95 -5.89 -19.89
CA ILE A 553 18.18 -6.71 -19.84
C ILE A 553 17.96 -7.94 -18.98
N GLU A 554 17.42 -7.76 -17.77
CA GLU A 554 17.17 -8.86 -16.85
C GLU A 554 16.10 -9.81 -17.42
N GLY A 555 15.05 -9.27 -18.02
CA GLY A 555 14.01 -10.04 -18.71
C GLY A 555 14.56 -10.88 -19.86
N ALA A 556 15.51 -10.34 -20.64
CA ALA A 556 16.22 -11.07 -21.69
C ALA A 556 17.07 -12.20 -21.11
N PHE A 557 17.86 -11.91 -20.07
CA PHE A 557 18.69 -12.90 -19.39
C PHE A 557 17.87 -14.08 -18.85
N THR A 558 16.81 -13.80 -18.08
CA THR A 558 15.95 -14.85 -17.52
C THR A 558 15.26 -15.65 -18.62
N ALA A 559 14.74 -15.00 -19.68
CA ALA A 559 14.11 -15.70 -20.79
C ALA A 559 15.09 -16.60 -21.58
N ILE A 560 16.35 -16.17 -21.73
CA ILE A 560 17.40 -16.97 -22.35
C ILE A 560 17.68 -18.22 -21.50
N LEU A 561 17.87 -18.06 -20.19
CA LEU A 561 18.16 -19.19 -19.29
C LEU A 561 16.99 -20.18 -19.19
N GLU A 562 15.75 -19.68 -19.20
CA GLU A 562 14.53 -20.50 -19.15
C GLU A 562 14.20 -21.18 -20.49
N GLY A 563 14.95 -20.89 -21.57
CA GLY A 563 14.73 -21.47 -22.90
C GLY A 563 13.52 -20.89 -23.64
N GLU A 564 13.00 -19.73 -23.24
CA GLU A 564 11.81 -19.12 -23.83
C GLU A 564 12.16 -18.32 -25.10
N ARG A 565 12.16 -19.00 -26.25
CA ARG A 565 12.64 -18.47 -27.54
C ARG A 565 12.04 -17.11 -27.94
N ASP A 566 10.72 -17.01 -28.05
CA ASP A 566 10.05 -15.81 -28.57
C ASP A 566 10.25 -14.59 -27.65
N ARG A 567 10.16 -14.81 -26.32
CA ARG A 567 10.37 -13.75 -25.32
C ARG A 567 11.84 -13.34 -25.27
N GLY A 568 12.74 -14.32 -25.22
CA GLY A 568 14.18 -14.09 -25.16
C GLY A 568 14.65 -13.27 -26.35
N LEU A 569 14.21 -13.61 -27.56
CA LEU A 569 14.56 -12.86 -28.77
C LEU A 569 14.01 -11.43 -28.74
N LEU A 570 12.73 -11.23 -28.42
CA LEU A 570 12.12 -9.90 -28.36
C LEU A 570 12.85 -8.98 -27.37
N MET A 571 13.10 -9.47 -26.15
CA MET A 571 13.77 -8.67 -25.11
C MET A 571 15.23 -8.38 -25.47
N TYR A 572 15.91 -9.38 -26.03
CA TYR A 572 17.28 -9.22 -26.51
C TYR A 572 17.37 -8.16 -27.61
N GLU A 573 16.49 -8.21 -28.60
CA GLU A 573 16.45 -7.23 -29.70
C GLU A 573 16.12 -5.83 -29.18
N ALA A 574 15.18 -5.71 -28.25
CA ALA A 574 14.85 -4.45 -27.59
C ALA A 574 16.08 -3.87 -26.87
N ALA A 575 16.76 -4.66 -26.03
CA ALA A 575 17.99 -4.22 -25.35
C ALA A 575 19.09 -3.83 -26.34
N LEU A 576 19.32 -4.67 -27.36
CA LEU A 576 20.36 -4.45 -28.37
C LEU A 576 20.09 -3.19 -29.22
N SER A 577 18.82 -2.84 -29.46
CA SER A 577 18.44 -1.61 -30.17
C SER A 577 18.73 -0.33 -29.38
N GLU A 578 18.84 -0.41 -28.05
CA GLU A 578 19.04 0.74 -27.16
C GLU A 578 20.50 0.94 -26.70
N VAL A 579 21.43 0.05 -27.11
CA VAL A 579 22.84 0.09 -26.67
C VAL A 579 23.49 1.45 -26.95
N ASP A 580 23.32 2.01 -28.14
CA ASP A 580 23.91 3.31 -28.51
C ASP A 580 23.23 4.47 -27.78
N SER A 581 21.90 4.45 -27.65
CA SER A 581 21.15 5.45 -26.86
C SER A 581 21.62 5.46 -25.41
N ALA A 582 21.74 4.29 -24.78
CA ALA A 582 22.21 4.13 -23.41
C ALA A 582 23.66 4.62 -23.25
N ARG A 583 24.55 4.23 -24.16
CA ARG A 583 25.96 4.66 -24.18
C ARG A 583 26.10 6.18 -24.33
N SER A 584 25.36 6.76 -25.28
CA SER A 584 25.38 8.21 -25.52
C SER A 584 24.91 8.97 -24.27
N ARG A 585 23.83 8.51 -23.64
CA ARG A 585 23.30 9.11 -22.42
C ARG A 585 24.29 9.01 -21.25
N ILE A 586 24.86 7.83 -20.99
CA ILE A 586 25.86 7.64 -19.93
C ILE A 586 27.06 8.56 -20.14
N SER A 587 27.51 8.70 -21.39
CA SER A 587 28.63 9.58 -21.74
C SER A 587 28.32 11.06 -21.47
N ALA A 588 27.08 11.49 -21.72
CA ALA A 588 26.61 12.84 -21.42
C ALA A 588 26.48 13.08 -19.90
N ASP A 589 25.92 12.12 -19.16
CA ASP A 589 25.73 12.20 -17.70
C ASP A 589 27.08 12.29 -16.96
N LEU A 590 28.11 11.62 -17.49
CA LEU A 590 29.45 11.58 -16.92
C LEU A 590 30.42 12.58 -17.57
N ALA A 591 29.93 13.63 -18.25
CA ALA A 591 30.77 14.59 -18.96
C ALA A 591 31.85 15.27 -18.10
N ASN A 592 31.60 15.42 -16.79
CA ASN A 592 32.50 16.06 -15.82
C ASN A 592 33.39 15.07 -15.05
N VAL A 593 33.28 13.77 -15.34
CA VAL A 593 34.03 12.70 -14.67
C VAL A 593 35.26 12.34 -15.52
N PRO A 594 36.39 11.89 -14.93
CA PRO A 594 37.58 11.53 -15.69
C PRO A 594 37.30 10.56 -16.86
N ASP A 595 37.96 10.79 -17.99
CA ASP A 595 37.75 10.08 -19.25
C ASP A 595 37.76 8.55 -19.11
N ARG A 596 38.70 8.03 -18.31
CA ARG A 596 38.81 6.59 -18.06
C ARG A 596 37.55 6.02 -17.42
N THR A 597 37.02 6.69 -16.41
CA THR A 597 35.79 6.27 -15.71
C THR A 597 34.59 6.42 -16.64
N ARG A 598 34.45 7.56 -17.32
CA ARG A 598 33.38 7.80 -18.30
C ARG A 598 33.36 6.72 -19.39
N LEU A 599 34.53 6.36 -19.93
CA LEU A 599 34.66 5.30 -20.92
C LEU A 599 34.24 3.93 -20.36
N THR A 600 34.69 3.56 -19.15
CA THR A 600 34.28 2.30 -18.52
C THR A 600 32.77 2.17 -18.42
N PHE A 601 32.07 3.19 -17.90
CA PHE A 601 30.61 3.15 -17.79
C PHE A 601 29.90 3.19 -19.15
N ALA A 602 30.41 3.96 -20.11
CA ALA A 602 29.83 4.04 -21.45
C ALA A 602 29.91 2.72 -22.23
N LEU A 603 30.89 1.86 -21.93
CA LEU A 603 31.02 0.55 -22.56
C LEU A 603 30.14 -0.55 -21.93
N GLU A 604 29.59 -0.33 -20.73
CA GLU A 604 28.76 -1.34 -20.03
C GLU A 604 27.56 -1.85 -20.84
N PRO A 605 26.77 -1.01 -21.54
CA PRO A 605 25.68 -1.48 -22.40
C PRO A 605 26.16 -2.43 -23.51
N VAL A 606 27.33 -2.15 -24.10
CA VAL A 606 27.92 -2.97 -25.17
C VAL A 606 28.35 -4.32 -24.63
N ILE A 607 29.11 -4.31 -23.53
CA ILE A 607 29.57 -5.53 -22.86
C ILE A 607 28.38 -6.38 -22.43
N THR A 608 27.32 -5.77 -21.87
CA THR A 608 26.11 -6.50 -21.46
C THR A 608 25.39 -7.13 -22.65
N ALA A 609 25.30 -6.46 -23.80
CA ALA A 609 24.70 -7.03 -25.00
C ALA A 609 25.49 -8.21 -25.57
N MET A 610 26.83 -8.15 -25.49
CA MET A 610 27.72 -9.27 -25.83
C MET A 610 27.59 -10.43 -24.84
N ASP A 611 27.44 -10.11 -23.55
CA ASP A 611 27.27 -11.08 -22.47
C ASP A 611 25.98 -11.89 -22.65
N LEU A 612 24.85 -11.21 -22.89
CA LEU A 612 23.57 -11.85 -23.24
C LEU A 612 23.67 -12.73 -24.50
N ALA A 613 24.44 -12.30 -25.51
CA ALA A 613 24.69 -13.10 -26.70
C ALA A 613 25.49 -14.37 -26.39
N GLY A 614 26.46 -14.28 -25.46
CA GLY A 614 27.19 -15.41 -24.91
C GLY A 614 26.29 -16.39 -24.16
N TYR A 615 25.35 -15.90 -23.34
CA TYR A 615 24.34 -16.75 -22.70
C TYR A 615 23.47 -17.46 -23.74
N ALA A 616 23.00 -16.76 -24.77
CA ALA A 616 22.20 -17.37 -25.82
C ALA A 616 22.94 -18.50 -26.55
N LEU A 617 24.23 -18.31 -26.83
CA LEU A 617 25.10 -19.33 -27.43
C LEU A 617 25.26 -20.53 -26.49
N LEU A 618 25.62 -20.30 -25.22
CA LEU A 618 25.84 -21.37 -24.27
C LEU A 618 24.58 -22.20 -24.01
N VAL A 619 23.43 -21.56 -23.80
CA VAL A 619 22.16 -22.26 -23.57
C VAL A 619 21.74 -23.07 -24.80
N GLN A 620 21.94 -22.54 -26.02
CA GLN A 620 21.64 -23.32 -27.22
C GLN A 620 22.53 -24.57 -27.35
N GLU A 621 23.80 -24.48 -26.96
CA GLU A 621 24.72 -25.61 -26.91
C GLU A 621 24.41 -26.61 -25.79
N LEU A 622 23.74 -26.15 -24.73
CA LEU A 622 23.30 -26.96 -23.60
C LEU A 622 22.01 -27.73 -23.92
N ASP A 623 21.00 -27.04 -24.44
CA ASP A 623 19.64 -27.59 -24.64
C ASP A 623 19.39 -28.08 -26.07
N GLY A 624 20.32 -27.83 -27.00
CA GLY A 624 20.13 -28.08 -28.44
C GLY A 624 19.10 -27.16 -29.12
N SER A 625 18.45 -26.29 -28.35
CA SER A 625 17.49 -25.29 -28.80
C SER A 625 17.72 -23.98 -28.04
N GLY A 626 17.44 -22.85 -28.66
CA GLY A 626 17.73 -21.53 -28.07
C GLY A 626 17.51 -20.40 -29.09
N ILE A 627 18.01 -19.21 -28.80
CA ILE A 627 17.84 -18.02 -29.67
C ILE A 627 19.12 -17.62 -30.42
N TRP A 628 20.22 -18.36 -30.27
CA TRP A 628 21.52 -17.93 -30.77
C TRP A 628 21.56 -17.75 -32.30
N ALA A 629 20.86 -18.57 -33.08
CA ALA A 629 20.82 -18.43 -34.52
C ALA A 629 20.28 -17.04 -34.97
N GLU A 630 19.22 -16.56 -34.33
CA GLU A 630 18.67 -15.23 -34.58
C GLU A 630 19.54 -14.11 -34.03
N VAL A 631 20.06 -14.26 -32.81
CA VAL A 631 21.01 -13.31 -32.20
C VAL A 631 22.23 -13.12 -33.10
N ARG A 632 22.78 -14.22 -33.61
CA ARG A 632 23.89 -14.24 -34.57
C ARG A 632 23.54 -13.46 -35.83
N THR A 633 22.37 -13.70 -36.41
CA THR A 633 21.90 -13.00 -37.61
C THR A 633 21.79 -11.49 -37.38
N SER A 634 21.31 -11.08 -36.21
CA SER A 634 21.21 -9.67 -35.79
C SER A 634 22.58 -9.00 -35.67
N TRP A 635 23.60 -9.69 -35.15
CA TRP A 635 24.97 -9.19 -35.13
C TRP A 635 25.63 -9.18 -36.51
N GLU A 636 25.46 -10.24 -37.31
CA GLU A 636 25.99 -10.29 -38.69
C GLU A 636 25.40 -9.17 -39.56
N SER A 637 24.14 -8.81 -39.36
CA SER A 637 23.51 -7.66 -40.01
C SER A 637 24.19 -6.34 -39.62
N ARG A 638 24.41 -6.12 -38.31
CA ARG A 638 25.08 -4.90 -37.81
C ARG A 638 26.54 -4.79 -38.27
N LEU A 639 27.30 -5.89 -38.21
CA LEU A 639 28.70 -5.93 -38.65
C LEU A 639 28.85 -5.70 -40.16
N ARG A 640 27.89 -6.15 -40.97
CA ARG A 640 27.85 -5.83 -42.41
C ARG A 640 27.54 -4.36 -42.67
N GLY A 641 26.73 -3.73 -41.82
CA GLY A 641 26.39 -2.31 -41.91
C GLY A 641 27.52 -1.37 -41.49
N ASP A 642 28.34 -1.78 -40.52
CA ASP A 642 29.50 -1.02 -40.05
C ASP A 642 30.71 -1.96 -39.82
N PRO A 643 31.64 -2.05 -40.80
CA PRO A 643 32.84 -2.86 -40.66
C PRO A 643 33.78 -2.44 -39.52
N ALA A 644 33.71 -1.19 -39.04
CA ALA A 644 34.52 -0.72 -37.93
C ALA A 644 34.01 -1.23 -36.57
N LEU A 645 32.75 -1.70 -36.52
CA LEU A 645 32.13 -2.21 -35.31
C LEU A 645 32.87 -3.42 -34.74
N SER A 646 33.40 -4.33 -35.56
CA SER A 646 34.11 -5.51 -35.05
C SER A 646 35.36 -5.14 -34.25
N GLN A 647 36.12 -4.16 -34.73
CA GLN A 647 37.29 -3.63 -34.03
C GLN A 647 36.89 -2.87 -32.76
N PHE A 648 35.81 -2.09 -32.80
CA PHE A 648 35.27 -1.42 -31.62
C PHE A 648 34.84 -2.41 -30.52
N LEU A 649 34.12 -3.47 -30.87
CA LEU A 649 33.69 -4.50 -29.93
C LEU A 649 34.88 -5.24 -29.30
N LEU A 650 35.93 -5.54 -30.08
CA LEU A 650 37.16 -6.12 -29.57
C LEU A 650 37.87 -5.19 -28.59
N ALA A 651 37.97 -3.90 -28.92
CA ALA A 651 38.56 -2.89 -28.05
C ALA A 651 37.75 -2.71 -26.76
N ALA A 652 36.42 -2.76 -26.84
CA ALA A 652 35.55 -2.72 -25.67
C ALA A 652 35.80 -3.91 -24.74
N ALA A 653 35.90 -5.13 -25.30
CA ALA A 653 36.22 -6.33 -24.53
C ALA A 653 37.62 -6.27 -23.89
N ALA A 654 38.62 -5.75 -24.59
CA ALA A 654 39.96 -5.55 -24.03
C ALA A 654 39.93 -4.57 -22.84
N HIS A 655 39.21 -3.45 -22.97
CA HIS A 655 39.06 -2.48 -21.89
C HIS A 655 38.32 -3.08 -20.67
N ALA A 656 37.32 -3.94 -20.90
CA ALA A 656 36.61 -4.64 -19.83
C ALA A 656 37.51 -5.65 -19.09
N ASP A 657 38.44 -6.32 -19.79
CA ASP A 657 39.41 -7.24 -19.18
C ASP A 657 40.39 -6.48 -18.26
N ASP A 658 40.82 -5.29 -18.66
CA ASP A 658 41.78 -4.44 -17.94
C ASP A 658 41.16 -3.57 -16.83
N ALA A 659 39.84 -3.36 -16.86
CA ALA A 659 39.14 -2.58 -15.86
C ALA A 659 39.00 -3.34 -14.53
N LEU A 660 39.32 -2.69 -13.40
CA LEU A 660 39.04 -3.24 -12.08
C LEU A 660 37.51 -3.45 -11.93
N PRO A 661 37.04 -4.60 -11.42
CA PRO A 661 35.63 -5.02 -11.43
C PRO A 661 34.75 -4.30 -10.40
N MET A 662 34.82 -2.97 -10.33
CA MET A 662 34.05 -2.16 -9.37
C MET A 662 32.92 -1.36 -10.02
N SER A 663 32.50 -1.71 -11.25
CA SER A 663 31.31 -1.10 -11.86
C SER A 663 30.03 -1.83 -11.42
N PRO A 664 28.88 -1.15 -11.36
CA PRO A 664 27.58 -1.82 -11.17
C PRO A 664 27.35 -2.94 -12.19
N GLY A 665 27.77 -2.73 -13.44
CA GLY A 665 27.67 -3.75 -14.50
C GLY A 665 28.51 -4.99 -14.23
N SER A 666 29.72 -4.87 -13.66
CA SER A 666 30.51 -6.04 -13.29
C SER A 666 29.90 -6.84 -12.13
N PHE A 667 29.20 -6.18 -11.19
CA PHE A 667 28.45 -6.88 -10.14
C PHE A 667 27.26 -7.65 -10.71
N GLU A 668 26.49 -7.05 -11.62
CA GLU A 668 25.37 -7.74 -12.27
C GLU A 668 25.84 -8.92 -13.14
N ARG A 669 26.96 -8.77 -13.88
CA ARG A 669 27.56 -9.91 -14.60
C ARG A 669 27.94 -11.04 -13.65
N SER A 670 28.61 -10.72 -12.54
CA SER A 670 28.98 -11.71 -11.52
C SER A 670 27.75 -12.43 -10.96
N ARG A 671 26.66 -11.69 -10.69
CA ARG A 671 25.37 -12.26 -10.24
C ARG A 671 24.79 -13.23 -11.29
N ARG A 672 24.77 -12.83 -12.57
CA ARG A 672 24.27 -13.69 -13.66
C ARG A 672 25.10 -14.95 -13.84
N SER A 673 26.42 -14.85 -13.74
CA SER A 673 27.32 -16.00 -13.79
C SER A 673 27.04 -16.96 -12.64
N SER A 674 26.81 -16.47 -11.41
CA SER A 674 26.43 -17.31 -10.27
C SER A 674 25.07 -18.00 -10.45
N LEU A 675 24.09 -17.36 -11.11
CA LEU A 675 22.81 -17.99 -11.43
C LEU A 675 22.96 -19.10 -12.47
N LEU A 676 23.81 -18.88 -13.48
CA LEU A 676 24.15 -19.91 -14.46
C LEU A 676 24.88 -21.09 -13.82
N GLU A 677 25.82 -20.84 -12.90
CA GLU A 677 26.49 -21.89 -12.11
C GLU A 677 25.48 -22.76 -11.39
N HIS A 678 24.53 -22.13 -10.67
CA HIS A 678 23.49 -22.85 -9.95
C HIS A 678 22.63 -23.70 -10.88
N MET A 679 22.24 -23.18 -12.05
CA MET A 679 21.48 -23.92 -13.05
C MET A 679 22.26 -25.13 -13.60
N LEU A 680 23.57 -25.01 -13.83
CA LEU A 680 24.40 -26.13 -14.27
C LEU A 680 24.54 -27.19 -13.17
N GLU A 681 24.67 -26.77 -11.91
CA GLU A 681 24.69 -27.67 -10.75
C GLU A 681 23.37 -28.43 -10.58
N GLU A 682 22.22 -27.74 -10.70
CA GLU A 682 20.88 -28.36 -10.65
C GLU A 682 20.66 -29.41 -11.76
N ARG A 683 21.35 -29.24 -12.90
CA ARG A 683 21.32 -30.18 -14.04
C ARG A 683 22.41 -31.26 -13.94
N GLU A 684 23.08 -31.37 -12.80
CA GLU A 684 24.16 -32.32 -12.54
C GLU A 684 25.37 -32.18 -13.48
N ILE A 685 25.58 -31.00 -14.08
CA ILE A 685 26.71 -30.70 -14.97
C ILE A 685 27.84 -30.09 -14.15
N HIS A 686 28.73 -30.94 -13.63
CA HIS A 686 29.89 -30.55 -12.84
C HIS A 686 31.13 -31.34 -13.24
N GLN A 687 32.32 -30.82 -12.96
CA GLN A 687 33.54 -31.61 -13.17
C GLN A 687 33.56 -32.77 -12.17
N PRO A 688 33.85 -34.01 -12.60
CA PRO A 688 33.90 -35.15 -11.71
C PRO A 688 34.95 -34.94 -10.60
N GLU A 689 34.49 -34.95 -9.34
CA GLU A 689 35.35 -34.86 -8.16
C GLU A 689 36.09 -36.19 -7.94
N THR A 690 37.14 -36.48 -8.71
CA THR A 690 37.99 -37.64 -8.43
C THR A 690 39.46 -37.26 -8.31
N TYR A 691 39.89 -37.15 -7.06
CA TYR A 691 41.29 -37.18 -6.64
C TYR A 691 41.80 -38.63 -6.75
N VAL A 692 41.99 -39.13 -7.98
CA VAL A 692 42.65 -40.43 -8.19
C VAL A 692 43.96 -40.21 -8.92
N TRP A 693 45.04 -40.46 -8.20
CA TRP A 693 46.40 -40.55 -8.72
C TRP A 693 46.67 -42.02 -9.07
N PRO A 694 47.26 -42.38 -10.22
CA PRO A 694 47.92 -41.53 -11.22
C PRO A 694 47.02 -41.09 -12.39
N PRO A 695 47.37 -40.02 -13.13
CA PRO A 695 46.55 -39.42 -14.18
C PRO A 695 46.75 -40.15 -15.52
N SER A 696 46.14 -41.32 -15.71
CA SER A 696 46.25 -42.06 -16.98
C SER A 696 44.94 -42.58 -17.56
N VAL A 697 43.78 -42.13 -17.05
CA VAL A 697 42.50 -42.42 -17.71
C VAL A 697 42.14 -41.21 -18.57
N ASN A 698 41.95 -41.51 -19.86
CA ASN A 698 41.56 -40.60 -20.93
C ASN A 698 40.37 -39.74 -20.44
N ARG A 699 40.64 -38.49 -20.04
CA ARG A 699 39.59 -37.58 -19.57
C ARG A 699 38.79 -37.16 -20.80
N GLY A 700 37.67 -37.85 -21.04
CA GLY A 700 36.64 -37.39 -21.97
C GLY A 700 36.15 -36.01 -21.58
N ARG A 701 35.45 -35.33 -22.49
CA ARG A 701 34.84 -34.04 -22.18
C ARG A 701 33.78 -34.20 -21.07
N PRO A 702 33.64 -33.22 -20.15
CA PRO A 702 32.55 -33.21 -19.17
C PRO A 702 31.15 -33.17 -19.81
N HIS A 703 31.04 -32.62 -21.01
CA HIS A 703 29.79 -32.51 -21.76
C HIS A 703 30.05 -32.77 -23.26
N SER A 704 29.03 -33.16 -24.02
CA SER A 704 29.14 -33.39 -25.47
C SER A 704 29.61 -32.13 -26.21
N SER A 705 29.00 -30.98 -25.90
CA SER A 705 29.44 -29.69 -26.39
C SER A 705 30.79 -29.27 -25.77
N PRO A 706 31.82 -28.97 -26.60
CA PRO A 706 33.09 -28.44 -26.12
C PRO A 706 32.98 -27.01 -25.56
N ILE A 707 31.93 -26.26 -25.92
CA ILE A 707 31.64 -24.94 -25.34
C ILE A 707 31.15 -25.11 -23.91
N VAL A 708 30.12 -25.94 -23.69
CA VAL A 708 29.61 -26.23 -22.34
C VAL A 708 30.72 -26.81 -21.46
N SER A 709 31.55 -27.70 -22.01
CA SER A 709 32.71 -28.28 -21.32
C SER A 709 33.72 -27.25 -20.80
N ALA A 710 33.89 -26.12 -21.48
CA ALA A 710 34.77 -25.04 -21.07
C ALA A 710 34.20 -24.20 -19.92
N PHE A 711 32.89 -24.25 -19.72
CA PHE A 711 32.13 -23.47 -18.74
C PHE A 711 31.60 -24.33 -17.58
N VAL A 712 31.90 -25.63 -17.53
CA VAL A 712 31.48 -26.48 -16.40
C VAL A 712 32.12 -25.97 -15.09
N PRO A 713 31.32 -25.78 -14.02
CA PRO A 713 31.81 -25.34 -12.72
C PRO A 713 33.00 -26.20 -12.27
N SER A 714 34.11 -25.53 -11.96
CA SER A 714 35.29 -26.14 -11.34
C SER A 714 35.29 -25.85 -9.84
N ARG A 715 36.16 -26.53 -9.08
CA ARG A 715 36.38 -26.27 -7.64
C ARG A 715 36.72 -24.80 -7.31
N TYR A 716 37.02 -23.98 -8.32
CA TYR A 716 37.37 -22.56 -8.20
C TYR A 716 36.42 -21.61 -8.96
N ARG A 717 35.15 -22.00 -9.19
CA ARG A 717 34.12 -21.29 -10.00
C ARG A 717 34.30 -21.41 -11.52
N MET A 718 33.34 -20.90 -12.30
CA MET A 718 33.40 -20.78 -13.75
C MET A 718 34.60 -19.93 -14.18
N THR A 719 35.23 -20.34 -15.28
CA THR A 719 36.39 -19.65 -15.85
C THR A 719 35.94 -18.72 -16.98
N GLY A 720 35.62 -17.47 -16.65
CA GLY A 720 35.43 -16.38 -17.62
C GLY A 720 34.01 -15.82 -17.69
N ASP A 721 33.89 -14.57 -18.13
CA ASP A 721 32.60 -13.91 -18.38
C ASP A 721 32.03 -14.31 -19.76
N LEU A 722 30.70 -14.26 -19.94
CA LEU A 722 30.06 -14.81 -21.15
C LEU A 722 30.23 -13.92 -22.39
N TYR A 723 30.50 -12.62 -22.21
CA TYR A 723 30.92 -11.78 -23.34
C TYR A 723 32.22 -12.28 -23.98
N GLU A 724 33.11 -12.94 -23.22
CA GLU A 724 34.35 -13.51 -23.73
C GLU A 724 34.06 -14.70 -24.67
N LEU A 725 33.03 -15.49 -24.36
CA LEU A 725 32.56 -16.57 -25.24
C LEU A 725 32.03 -16.02 -26.56
N PHE A 726 31.22 -14.95 -26.51
CA PHE A 726 30.76 -14.28 -27.73
C PHE A 726 31.93 -13.80 -28.59
N VAL A 727 32.97 -13.20 -27.97
CA VAL A 727 34.15 -12.78 -28.73
C VAL A 727 34.87 -13.99 -29.34
N ALA A 728 35.17 -15.00 -28.52
CA ALA A 728 35.98 -16.15 -28.93
C ALA A 728 35.36 -16.98 -30.06
N GLU A 729 34.04 -17.19 -30.03
CA GLU A 729 33.36 -18.07 -30.98
C GLU A 729 32.73 -17.34 -32.15
N PHE A 730 32.30 -16.08 -31.99
CA PHE A 730 31.64 -15.33 -33.05
C PHE A 730 32.50 -14.19 -33.61
N LEU A 731 32.97 -13.29 -32.75
CA LEU A 731 33.64 -12.06 -33.20
C LEU A 731 34.99 -12.34 -33.88
N VAL A 732 35.76 -13.34 -33.42
CA VAL A 732 37.05 -13.75 -34.01
C VAL A 732 36.96 -13.99 -35.53
N SER A 733 35.87 -14.58 -36.00
CA SER A 733 35.67 -14.85 -37.44
C SER A 733 35.44 -13.61 -38.31
N HIS A 734 35.18 -12.46 -37.67
CA HIS A 734 34.90 -11.17 -38.30
C HIS A 734 36.01 -10.13 -38.07
N LEU A 735 37.13 -10.56 -37.47
CA LEU A 735 38.30 -9.74 -37.20
C LEU A 735 39.40 -9.99 -38.25
N PRO A 736 40.32 -9.03 -38.46
CA PRO A 736 41.54 -9.26 -39.22
C PRO A 736 42.33 -10.46 -38.65
N PRO A 737 43.00 -11.26 -39.50
CA PRO A 737 43.71 -12.47 -39.07
C PRO A 737 44.87 -12.22 -38.10
N ASP A 738 45.32 -10.98 -37.96
CA ASP A 738 46.40 -10.49 -37.10
C ASP A 738 45.91 -9.75 -35.85
N ALA A 739 44.59 -9.72 -35.58
CA ALA A 739 44.04 -9.04 -34.41
C ALA A 739 44.50 -9.71 -33.09
N GLU A 740 45.07 -8.93 -32.18
CA GLU A 740 45.46 -9.40 -30.84
C GLU A 740 44.22 -9.58 -29.95
N LEU A 741 44.01 -10.81 -29.46
CA LEU A 741 42.89 -11.13 -28.57
C LEU A 741 43.22 -10.82 -27.11
N PRO A 742 42.26 -10.31 -26.31
CA PRO A 742 42.41 -10.13 -24.87
C PRO A 742 42.85 -11.42 -24.16
N SER A 743 43.54 -11.27 -23.02
CA SER A 743 44.21 -12.37 -22.34
C SER A 743 43.25 -13.48 -21.88
N LYS A 744 42.06 -13.09 -21.40
CA LYS A 744 41.01 -14.03 -20.96
C LYS A 744 40.31 -14.69 -22.15
N VAL A 745 39.95 -13.91 -23.18
CA VAL A 745 39.37 -14.42 -24.44
C VAL A 745 40.27 -15.46 -25.10
N ARG A 746 41.57 -15.20 -25.20
CA ARG A 746 42.55 -16.15 -25.75
C ARG A 746 42.59 -17.46 -24.95
N ARG A 747 42.62 -17.37 -23.61
CA ARG A 747 42.62 -18.55 -22.72
C ARG A 747 41.34 -19.37 -22.90
N LEU A 748 40.19 -18.71 -23.02
CA LEU A 748 38.91 -19.37 -23.28
C LEU A 748 38.88 -20.06 -24.65
N ALA A 749 39.32 -19.38 -25.72
CA ALA A 749 39.40 -19.95 -27.06
C ALA A 749 40.33 -21.19 -27.12
N GLU A 750 41.47 -21.14 -26.43
CA GLU A 750 42.38 -22.28 -26.28
C GLU A 750 41.74 -23.43 -25.52
N ALA A 751 40.98 -23.14 -24.45
CA ALA A 751 40.25 -24.14 -23.69
C ALA A 751 39.18 -24.84 -24.55
N ILE A 752 38.35 -24.09 -25.28
CA ILE A 752 37.34 -24.65 -26.19
C ILE A 752 38.01 -25.50 -27.29
N LYS A 753 39.10 -25.01 -27.88
CA LYS A 753 39.88 -25.76 -28.89
C LYS A 753 40.45 -27.07 -28.31
N ARG A 754 40.91 -27.05 -27.06
CA ARG A 754 41.36 -28.26 -26.36
C ARG A 754 40.22 -29.26 -26.19
N PHE A 755 39.05 -28.82 -25.75
CA PHE A 755 37.90 -29.70 -25.64
C PHE A 755 37.48 -30.25 -27.00
N ARG A 756 37.45 -29.44 -28.07
CA ARG A 756 37.19 -29.90 -29.46
C ARG A 756 38.09 -31.06 -29.93
N ASN A 757 39.28 -31.20 -29.36
CA ASN A 757 40.23 -32.28 -29.68
C ASN A 757 40.11 -33.51 -28.76
N LEU A 758 39.36 -33.42 -27.65
CA LEU A 758 39.08 -34.55 -26.76
C LEU A 758 37.92 -35.40 -27.29
N PRO A 759 37.91 -36.72 -27.06
CA PRO A 759 36.79 -37.59 -27.41
C PRO A 759 35.53 -37.22 -26.60
N GLU A 760 34.36 -37.45 -27.19
CA GLU A 760 33.06 -37.27 -26.54
C GLU A 760 32.96 -38.07 -25.22
N PRO A 761 32.16 -37.61 -24.24
CA PRO A 761 31.90 -38.39 -23.04
C PRO A 761 31.32 -39.75 -23.45
N VAL A 762 31.88 -40.83 -22.89
CA VAL A 762 31.32 -42.17 -23.03
C VAL A 762 30.03 -42.19 -22.21
N VAL A 763 28.88 -42.13 -22.87
CA VAL A 763 27.58 -42.41 -22.24
C VAL A 763 27.59 -43.90 -21.93
N GLU A 764 27.71 -44.29 -20.65
CA GLU A 764 27.31 -45.65 -20.27
C GLU A 764 25.80 -45.74 -20.52
N ASP A 765 25.42 -46.52 -21.54
CA ASP A 765 24.03 -46.92 -21.76
C ASP A 765 23.51 -47.54 -20.45
N GLY A 766 22.73 -46.76 -19.71
CA GLY A 766 21.97 -47.24 -18.58
C GLY A 766 20.96 -48.26 -19.10
N ASP A 767 21.16 -49.51 -18.71
CA ASP A 767 20.25 -50.62 -18.95
C ASP A 767 18.79 -50.19 -18.78
N SER A 768 18.02 -50.52 -19.80
CA SER A 768 16.58 -50.65 -19.75
C SER A 768 16.15 -51.45 -18.51
N HIS A 769 15.59 -50.78 -17.52
CA HIS A 769 14.68 -51.40 -16.58
C HIS A 769 13.28 -50.80 -16.77
N ALA A 770 12.39 -51.68 -17.21
CA ALA A 770 10.96 -51.51 -17.43
C ALA A 770 10.18 -51.17 -16.16
#